data_AF-A0A813FN60-F1
#
_entry.id   AF-A0A813FN60-F1
#
_cell.length_a   1.000
_cell.length_b   1.000
_cell.length_c   1.000
_cell.angle_alpha   90.00
_cell.angle_beta   90.00
_cell.angle_gamma   90.00
#
_symmetry.space_group_name_H-M   'P 1'
#
loop_
_entity.id
_entity.type
_entity.pdbx_description
1 polymer ?
#
loop_
_entity_poly.entity_id
_entity_poly.type
_entity_poly.pdbx_seq_one_letter_code
_entity_poly.pdbx_strand_id
1 'polypeptide(L)'
;MSYLPVWPMSLIVCFILLLHSVAVAEPMDASLAADDACGLASGAESCALSALQSAARQRVRENFGFHVGQEVSLEAATAMTEAASSTEIATSTVTADAPTEAAATTEAASTTEASATTTAAATTTIASTTVNPTTAAASSTEPATTTAEASTSGPNITIAPASTTTADPSSLCTSGAEIPDSNRTGTDACFATQHGDECVYQCNGGYIPVGRHVCQTIIIRGKTWKENLFFGGECYRLCSDSAAPCPVNKATPIRVNSFDEEGNCLRTKCMHSADEALRNLARGNYEVWRLGRASPSGMYQDSVNLNAPMDNSSKVGGLDMTGIGLIMECVADAMGWISREEFVSRVGETLLSLDLISHAKDGWLPRAVELPSLNPVPEGTEGSANIGKTWSVMSTGIAHAGIYFVNTYLQNVGASGAAGDVIALAEKLTNRVNWRTMMCLKKFGSPDVIDGWNGTGIPMLQTSDGECMAVHWPSPDGYYEFNEEITASWIAFEKVCGDQRTGYCGAVNIQNMWNAVQGRRFHPDSTAAGYELLTKWSAYVVQIPYYMVHAVNSDATYQKLFKNHWLADWATYNSSVYYGDSSRYGVGAGPDLTWCSGAEYLADKYEDNPDQGDCRTWSPPSVAGYLPVEPETIKGHLLQMLANGEATIEIPGTDYHVLWRKSMIDPTMNWTSKITLVDLAGELWGLSTIWLGADFYVNNTNHFTKSNGFHQAEEGVALPMPMT
;
A
#
# COMPACT_ATOMS: atom_id res chain seq x y z
N MET A 1 -16.27 -14.73 38.67
CA MET A 1 -16.66 -14.04 39.93
C MET A 1 -16.47 -12.54 39.74
N SER A 2 -17.09 -11.74 40.59
CA SER A 2 -17.09 -10.26 40.65
C SER A 2 -15.68 -9.62 40.65
N TYR A 3 -15.45 -8.33 40.38
CA TYR A 3 -16.35 -7.15 40.36
C TYR A 3 -15.98 -6.13 39.26
N LEU A 4 -16.95 -5.30 38.85
CA LEU A 4 -16.76 -3.99 38.21
C LEU A 4 -17.21 -2.87 39.16
N PRO A 5 -16.59 -1.68 39.13
CA PRO A 5 -17.19 -0.44 39.60
C PRO A 5 -17.46 0.53 38.44
N VAL A 6 -18.73 0.71 38.10
CA VAL A 6 -19.23 1.95 37.49
C VAL A 6 -19.35 3.01 38.60
N TRP A 7 -19.34 4.32 38.28
CA TRP A 7 -20.22 5.39 38.83
C TRP A 7 -19.90 6.77 38.16
N PRO A 8 -20.77 7.81 38.26
CA PRO A 8 -21.28 8.44 37.03
C PRO A 8 -20.98 9.94 36.82
N MET A 9 -21.48 10.46 35.68
CA MET A 9 -21.58 11.89 35.35
C MET A 9 -22.36 12.71 36.39
N SER A 10 -22.09 14.02 36.43
CA SER A 10 -23.07 15.08 36.75
C SER A 10 -22.68 16.41 36.11
N LEU A 11 -23.65 17.11 35.50
CA LEU A 11 -23.47 18.47 34.99
C LEU A 11 -23.61 19.52 36.10
N ILE A 12 -22.98 20.68 35.92
CA ILE A 12 -23.53 22.00 36.29
C ILE A 12 -22.94 23.07 35.36
N VAL A 13 -23.61 24.20 35.19
CA VAL A 13 -23.37 25.18 34.11
C VAL A 13 -23.21 26.60 34.68
N CYS A 14 -22.45 27.45 33.96
CA CYS A 14 -22.67 28.90 33.74
C CYS A 14 -21.73 29.96 34.41
N PHE A 15 -21.68 31.12 33.73
CA PHE A 15 -21.19 32.47 34.10
C PHE A 15 -19.69 32.93 33.94
N ILE A 16 -19.39 33.43 32.73
CA ILE A 16 -19.09 34.85 32.38
C ILE A 16 -17.69 35.51 32.58
N LEU A 17 -17.21 36.08 31.44
CA LEU A 17 -16.34 37.25 31.15
C LEU A 17 -15.06 37.59 31.95
N LEU A 18 -13.98 37.86 31.19
CA LEU A 18 -13.30 39.17 31.19
C LEU A 18 -12.63 39.46 29.82
N LEU A 19 -12.06 40.66 29.63
CA LEU A 19 -11.74 41.29 28.34
C LEU A 19 -10.26 41.71 28.18
N HIS A 20 -9.90 42.10 26.94
CA HIS A 20 -8.64 42.69 26.44
C HIS A 20 -7.52 41.66 26.11
N SER A 21 -6.67 41.86 25.09
CA SER A 21 -6.43 43.06 24.25
C SER A 21 -6.34 42.71 22.75
N VAL A 22 -6.64 43.69 21.88
CA VAL A 22 -6.27 43.66 20.45
C VAL A 22 -4.96 44.40 20.26
N ALA A 23 -4.07 43.87 19.41
CA ALA A 23 -2.93 44.59 18.84
C ALA A 23 -2.99 44.45 17.32
N VAL A 24 -2.73 45.55 16.60
CA VAL A 24 -2.72 45.60 15.13
C VAL A 24 -1.28 45.43 14.65
N ALA A 25 -1.09 44.70 13.56
CA ALA A 25 0.16 44.64 12.82
C ALA A 25 -0.06 45.18 11.40
N GLU A 26 0.81 46.09 10.97
CA GLU A 26 0.90 46.56 9.59
C GLU A 26 1.90 45.69 8.80
N PRO A 27 1.76 45.56 7.47
CA PRO A 27 2.67 44.74 6.66
C PRO A 27 4.03 45.42 6.48
N MET A 28 5.10 44.62 6.44
CA MET A 28 6.41 45.05 5.94
C MET A 28 6.66 44.49 4.53
N ASP A 29 7.24 45.31 3.65
CA ASP A 29 7.57 44.92 2.29
C ASP A 29 8.64 43.81 2.23
N ALA A 30 8.40 42.84 1.34
CA ALA A 30 9.36 41.77 1.03
C ALA A 30 10.01 42.02 -0.35
N SER A 31 11.16 42.67 -0.37
CA SER A 31 12.06 42.73 -1.53
C SER A 31 13.53 42.81 -1.09
N LEU A 32 14.46 42.49 -2.00
CA LEU A 32 15.93 42.48 -1.82
C LEU A 32 16.51 41.36 -0.91
N ALA A 33 16.50 40.12 -1.44
CA ALA A 33 17.41 39.04 -1.01
C ALA A 33 17.56 37.97 -2.11
N ALA A 34 18.33 38.25 -3.17
CA ALA A 34 18.54 37.29 -4.28
C ALA A 34 19.90 37.37 -5.00
N ASP A 35 20.42 38.57 -5.28
CA ASP A 35 21.39 38.75 -6.38
C ASP A 35 22.88 38.47 -6.05
N ASP A 36 23.29 38.45 -4.78
CA ASP A 36 24.71 38.31 -4.39
C ASP A 36 25.26 36.86 -4.36
N ALA A 37 24.46 35.85 -4.74
CA ALA A 37 24.78 34.45 -4.46
C ALA A 37 25.62 33.69 -5.52
N CYS A 38 25.60 34.10 -6.80
CA CYS A 38 26.16 33.30 -7.91
C CYS A 38 27.32 34.00 -8.65
N GLY A 39 28.46 34.13 -7.97
CA GLY A 39 29.70 34.64 -8.56
C GLY A 39 30.49 33.58 -9.35
N LEU A 40 30.34 33.60 -10.68
CA LEU A 40 31.23 33.01 -11.71
C LEU A 40 31.77 31.57 -11.49
N ALA A 41 31.36 30.67 -12.39
CA ALA A 41 31.93 29.33 -12.68
C ALA A 41 31.41 28.10 -11.90
N SER A 42 30.09 27.99 -11.73
CA SER A 42 29.40 26.68 -11.81
C SER A 42 28.16 26.77 -12.72
N GLY A 43 27.61 25.63 -13.15
CA GLY A 43 26.46 25.59 -14.07
C GLY A 43 25.15 26.01 -13.41
N ALA A 44 24.14 26.38 -14.22
CA ALA A 44 22.85 26.86 -13.73
C ALA A 44 22.17 25.89 -12.73
N GLU A 45 22.29 24.58 -12.96
CA GLU A 45 21.80 23.52 -12.07
C GLU A 45 22.45 23.56 -10.66
N SER A 46 23.72 23.97 -10.57
CA SER A 46 24.44 24.12 -9.29
C SER A 46 23.96 25.34 -8.51
N CYS A 47 23.69 26.46 -9.19
CA CYS A 47 23.00 27.61 -8.57
C CYS A 47 21.55 27.25 -8.19
N ALA A 48 20.83 26.48 -9.01
CA ALA A 48 19.47 26.02 -8.71
C ALA A 48 19.44 25.16 -7.43
N LEU A 49 20.29 24.14 -7.30
CA LEU A 49 20.32 23.34 -6.07
C LEU A 49 20.93 24.08 -4.88
N SER A 50 21.88 24.98 -5.08
CA SER A 50 22.39 25.84 -3.99
C SER A 50 21.33 26.82 -3.49
N ALA A 51 20.50 27.36 -4.39
CA ALA A 51 19.32 28.14 -4.04
C ALA A 51 18.23 27.27 -3.38
N LEU A 52 18.01 26.03 -3.84
CA LEU A 52 17.04 25.11 -3.25
C LEU A 52 17.48 24.64 -1.85
N GLN A 53 18.76 24.29 -1.66
CA GLN A 53 19.34 23.99 -0.34
C GLN A 53 19.30 25.22 0.57
N SER A 54 19.58 26.42 0.07
CA SER A 54 19.55 27.65 0.86
C SER A 54 18.11 28.00 1.24
N ALA A 55 17.16 27.96 0.30
CA ALA A 55 15.75 28.21 0.54
C ALA A 55 15.10 27.13 1.42
N ALA A 56 15.47 25.87 1.28
CA ALA A 56 15.02 24.80 2.19
C ALA A 56 15.59 25.01 3.60
N ARG A 57 16.91 25.21 3.74
CA ARG A 57 17.54 25.52 5.04
C ARG A 57 17.00 26.81 5.65
N GLN A 58 16.66 27.81 4.85
CA GLN A 58 16.09 29.09 5.29
C GLN A 58 14.64 28.92 5.73
N ARG A 59 13.75 28.36 4.90
CA ARG A 59 12.35 28.08 5.27
C ARG A 59 12.25 27.14 6.48
N VAL A 60 13.15 26.17 6.61
CA VAL A 60 13.27 25.35 7.83
C VAL A 60 13.70 26.21 9.02
N ARG A 61 14.80 26.99 8.93
CA ARG A 61 15.25 27.87 10.03
C ARG A 61 14.18 28.89 10.48
N GLU A 62 13.46 29.47 9.52
CA GLU A 62 12.37 30.43 9.74
C GLU A 62 11.18 29.76 10.45
N ASN A 63 10.76 28.58 10.01
CA ASN A 63 9.67 27.83 10.65
C ASN A 63 10.05 27.21 12.01
N PHE A 64 11.33 26.96 12.27
CA PHE A 64 11.82 26.26 13.47
C PHE A 64 12.25 27.21 14.60
N GLY A 65 12.07 28.53 14.44
CA GLY A 65 12.25 29.50 15.53
C GLY A 65 13.69 29.63 16.06
N PHE A 66 14.70 29.22 15.29
CA PHE A 66 16.11 29.31 15.67
C PHE A 66 16.62 30.76 15.60
N HIS A 67 16.22 31.59 16.57
CA HIS A 67 16.81 32.92 16.79
C HIS A 67 18.26 32.78 17.24
N VAL A 68 19.19 32.96 16.29
CA VAL A 68 20.62 33.15 16.58
C VAL A 68 20.81 34.56 17.14
N GLY A 69 21.45 34.66 18.31
CA GLY A 69 22.05 35.91 18.80
C GLY A 69 21.35 36.56 19.99
N GLN A 70 21.67 36.08 21.20
CA GLN A 70 21.94 37.00 22.31
C GLN A 70 23.46 37.16 22.46
N GLU A 71 24.09 37.88 21.53
CA GLU A 71 25.45 38.39 21.73
C GLU A 71 25.42 39.87 22.10
N VAL A 72 26.42 40.29 22.87
CA VAL A 72 26.43 41.58 23.57
C VAL A 72 27.11 42.65 22.72
N SER A 73 26.47 43.81 22.68
CA SER A 73 26.88 45.07 22.07
C SER A 73 28.39 45.33 21.93
N LEU A 74 28.80 45.83 20.75
CA LEU A 74 29.71 46.98 20.72
C LEU A 74 29.35 47.92 19.56
N GLU A 75 28.98 49.16 19.90
CA GLU A 75 28.72 50.24 18.94
C GLU A 75 30.03 50.95 18.57
N ALA A 76 30.20 51.27 17.28
CA ALA A 76 30.92 52.47 16.82
C ALA A 76 30.56 52.75 15.35
N ALA A 77 30.22 53.99 15.01
CA ALA A 77 29.77 54.38 13.68
C ALA A 77 30.78 55.25 12.93
N THR A 78 30.55 55.42 11.62
CA THR A 78 30.52 56.71 10.86
C THR A 78 31.28 56.66 9.53
N ALA A 79 30.55 56.77 8.41
CA ALA A 79 30.97 57.53 7.23
C ALA A 79 29.76 57.80 6.29
N MET A 80 29.54 59.07 5.96
CA MET A 80 28.80 59.53 4.78
C MET A 80 29.86 59.90 3.70
N THR A 81 29.60 60.25 2.42
CA THR A 81 28.40 60.72 1.71
C THR A 81 28.59 60.52 0.19
N GLU A 82 27.55 60.80 -0.61
CA GLU A 82 27.62 61.32 -2.00
C GLU A 82 28.36 60.56 -3.12
N ALA A 83 27.60 60.17 -4.16
CA ALA A 83 27.66 60.85 -5.46
C ALA A 83 26.37 60.58 -6.27
N ALA A 84 25.94 61.52 -7.11
CA ALA A 84 24.77 61.39 -7.98
C ALA A 84 25.16 61.42 -9.46
N SER A 85 24.40 60.72 -10.31
CA SER A 85 24.44 60.91 -11.77
C SER A 85 23.06 60.63 -12.38
N SER A 86 22.56 61.57 -13.15
CA SER A 86 21.31 61.49 -13.91
C SER A 86 21.53 60.90 -15.31
N THR A 87 20.46 60.42 -15.96
CA THR A 87 20.17 60.66 -17.39
C THR A 87 18.65 60.44 -17.62
N GLU A 88 18.10 61.02 -18.67
CA GLU A 88 16.66 61.27 -18.88
C GLU A 88 15.93 60.29 -19.83
N ILE A 89 14.62 60.16 -19.59
CA ILE A 89 13.51 60.18 -20.56
C ILE A 89 13.63 59.40 -21.88
N ALA A 90 12.73 58.43 -22.06
CA ALA A 90 12.00 58.22 -23.32
C ALA A 90 10.59 57.65 -23.05
N THR A 91 9.53 58.36 -23.47
CA THR A 91 8.13 57.92 -23.37
C THR A 91 7.58 57.49 -24.72
N SER A 92 6.69 56.48 -24.74
CA SER A 92 5.76 56.24 -25.86
C SER A 92 4.56 55.41 -25.41
N THR A 93 3.35 55.93 -25.58
CA THR A 93 2.07 55.26 -25.23
C THR A 93 1.01 55.50 -26.30
N VAL A 94 0.59 54.44 -26.98
CA VAL A 94 -0.64 54.31 -27.81
C VAL A 94 -1.01 52.81 -27.76
N THR A 95 -1.95 52.31 -26.96
CA THR A 95 -3.44 52.42 -26.95
C THR A 95 -4.18 51.82 -28.16
N ALA A 96 -4.94 50.75 -27.88
CA ALA A 96 -6.12 50.27 -28.63
C ALA A 96 -5.89 49.76 -30.08
N ASP A 97 -6.72 48.90 -30.69
CA ASP A 97 -8.14 48.57 -30.43
C ASP A 97 -8.48 47.09 -30.77
N ALA A 98 -9.69 46.64 -30.41
CA ALA A 98 -10.37 45.48 -30.99
C ALA A 98 -11.42 45.92 -32.03
N PRO A 99 -11.94 45.04 -32.91
CA PRO A 99 -13.34 44.64 -32.68
C PRO A 99 -13.75 43.21 -33.16
N THR A 100 -15.03 42.91 -32.93
CA THR A 100 -15.83 41.71 -33.23
C THR A 100 -16.28 41.55 -34.69
N GLU A 101 -16.62 40.32 -35.11
CA GLU A 101 -17.94 39.84 -35.61
C GLU A 101 -17.86 38.34 -36.02
N ALA A 102 -18.80 37.42 -35.70
CA ALA A 102 -20.16 37.16 -36.24
C ALA A 102 -20.17 36.57 -37.68
N ALA A 103 -21.08 35.66 -38.12
CA ALA A 103 -22.03 34.72 -37.48
C ALA A 103 -22.64 33.77 -38.56
N ALA A 104 -23.53 32.83 -38.16
CA ALA A 104 -24.54 32.12 -39.00
C ALA A 104 -24.01 31.04 -40.02
N THR A 105 -24.78 30.05 -40.53
CA THR A 105 -26.20 29.65 -40.32
C THR A 105 -26.44 28.14 -40.57
N THR A 106 -27.63 27.65 -40.18
CA THR A 106 -28.25 26.31 -40.39
C THR A 106 -28.69 25.97 -41.81
N GLU A 107 -28.88 24.68 -42.12
CA GLU A 107 -30.02 24.18 -42.94
C GLU A 107 -30.38 22.70 -42.61
N ALA A 108 -31.60 22.22 -42.95
CA ALA A 108 -32.10 20.87 -42.58
C ALA A 108 -33.31 20.34 -43.42
N ALA A 109 -33.33 19.03 -43.72
CA ALA A 109 -34.46 18.17 -44.17
C ALA A 109 -33.99 16.68 -44.09
N SER A 110 -34.71 15.64 -43.61
CA SER A 110 -36.07 15.09 -43.92
C SER A 110 -36.15 14.41 -45.31
N THR A 111 -36.75 13.22 -45.56
CA THR A 111 -37.50 12.18 -44.77
C THR A 111 -36.93 10.75 -45.11
N THR A 112 -37.53 9.55 -44.95
CA THR A 112 -38.88 9.01 -44.61
C THR A 112 -38.84 7.52 -44.13
N GLU A 113 -39.86 7.09 -43.36
CA GLU A 113 -40.59 5.78 -43.37
C GLU A 113 -39.91 4.37 -43.48
N ALA A 114 -40.13 3.53 -42.45
CA ALA A 114 -41.10 2.39 -42.45
C ALA A 114 -40.62 0.96 -42.01
N SER A 115 -41.43 0.40 -41.08
CA SER A 115 -41.73 -1.02 -40.84
C SER A 115 -40.72 -1.92 -40.09
N ALA A 116 -41.22 -3.07 -39.61
CA ALA A 116 -40.61 -3.89 -38.55
C ALA A 116 -40.50 -5.38 -38.90
N THR A 117 -39.58 -6.10 -38.22
CA THR A 117 -39.55 -7.57 -38.08
C THR A 117 -39.00 -7.96 -36.69
N THR A 118 -39.35 -9.15 -36.20
CA THR A 118 -39.04 -9.68 -34.86
C THR A 118 -37.75 -10.50 -34.75
N THR A 119 -37.35 -10.77 -33.50
CA THR A 119 -36.60 -11.97 -33.04
C THR A 119 -35.20 -12.27 -33.62
N ALA A 120 -34.17 -12.13 -32.76
CA ALA A 120 -33.34 -13.27 -32.33
C ALA A 120 -32.51 -12.89 -31.08
N ALA A 121 -32.53 -13.72 -30.03
CA ALA A 121 -31.56 -13.62 -28.93
C ALA A 121 -30.33 -14.46 -29.29
N ALA A 122 -29.17 -13.83 -29.43
CA ALA A 122 -27.93 -14.52 -29.82
C ALA A 122 -27.12 -14.94 -28.58
N THR A 123 -27.29 -16.20 -28.15
CA THR A 123 -26.45 -16.80 -27.12
C THR A 123 -25.01 -16.96 -27.65
N THR A 124 -24.11 -16.07 -27.23
CA THR A 124 -22.71 -16.09 -27.66
C THR A 124 -21.90 -17.09 -26.84
N THR A 125 -21.86 -18.35 -27.30
CA THR A 125 -21.00 -19.39 -26.72
C THR A 125 -19.53 -19.09 -27.03
N ILE A 126 -18.74 -18.72 -26.01
CA ILE A 126 -17.29 -18.55 -26.16
C ILE A 126 -16.64 -19.94 -26.26
N ALA A 127 -16.20 -20.30 -27.48
CA ALA A 127 -15.48 -21.54 -27.72
C ALA A 127 -14.00 -21.39 -27.37
N SER A 128 -13.56 -22.02 -26.27
CA SER A 128 -12.14 -22.14 -25.95
C SER A 128 -11.42 -22.87 -27.09
N THR A 129 -10.42 -22.20 -27.67
CA THR A 129 -9.74 -22.68 -28.88
C THR A 129 -8.34 -23.16 -28.53
N THR A 130 -8.21 -24.47 -28.27
CA THR A 130 -6.94 -25.10 -27.88
C THR A 130 -5.93 -25.06 -29.04
N VAL A 131 -4.90 -24.21 -28.94
CA VAL A 131 -3.80 -24.14 -29.90
C VAL A 131 -2.71 -25.14 -29.52
N ASN A 132 -2.53 -26.19 -30.32
CA ASN A 132 -1.37 -27.09 -30.22
C ASN A 132 -0.12 -26.43 -30.85
N PRO A 133 0.98 -26.24 -30.11
CA PRO A 133 2.26 -25.86 -30.71
C PRO A 133 2.95 -27.07 -31.35
N THR A 134 3.43 -26.91 -32.58
CA THR A 134 4.19 -27.95 -33.29
C THR A 134 5.64 -28.05 -32.77
N THR A 135 6.21 -29.24 -32.76
CA THR A 135 7.52 -29.54 -32.16
C THR A 135 8.73 -28.95 -32.90
N ALA A 136 9.68 -28.45 -32.11
CA ALA A 136 11.09 -28.34 -32.47
C ALA A 136 11.91 -29.03 -31.37
N ALA A 137 12.91 -29.83 -31.73
CA ALA A 137 13.56 -30.78 -30.81
C ALA A 137 14.90 -30.27 -30.25
N ALA A 138 15.09 -30.44 -28.95
CA ALA A 138 16.39 -30.46 -28.28
C ALA A 138 16.42 -31.66 -27.32
N SER A 139 17.61 -32.23 -27.06
CA SER A 139 17.75 -33.52 -26.36
C SER A 139 18.63 -33.42 -25.13
N SER A 140 18.08 -33.79 -23.97
CA SER A 140 18.83 -34.21 -22.79
C SER A 140 17.96 -35.18 -21.95
N THR A 141 18.58 -36.23 -21.43
CA THR A 141 17.92 -37.31 -20.67
C THR A 141 17.98 -37.08 -19.17
N GLU A 142 16.86 -37.33 -18.48
CA GLU A 142 16.79 -37.62 -17.03
C GLU A 142 15.68 -38.66 -16.76
N PRO A 143 15.66 -39.34 -15.59
CA PRO A 143 15.00 -40.65 -15.43
C PRO A 143 13.51 -40.59 -15.07
N ALA A 144 12.86 -41.75 -15.18
CA ALA A 144 11.41 -41.90 -15.04
C ALA A 144 10.92 -41.98 -13.58
N THR A 145 9.78 -41.31 -13.33
CA THR A 145 8.98 -41.45 -12.10
C THR A 145 7.58 -41.94 -12.49
N THR A 146 7.04 -42.93 -11.77
CA THR A 146 5.82 -43.65 -12.16
C THR A 146 4.54 -42.95 -11.73
N THR A 147 3.71 -42.53 -12.69
CA THR A 147 2.28 -42.25 -12.45
C THR A 147 1.49 -43.56 -12.35
N ALA A 148 0.60 -43.65 -11.36
CA ALA A 148 -0.28 -44.81 -11.18
C ALA A 148 -1.72 -44.45 -11.59
N GLU A 149 -2.23 -45.06 -12.66
CA GLU A 149 -3.64 -44.94 -13.04
C GLU A 149 -4.52 -45.81 -12.14
N ALA A 150 -5.33 -45.19 -11.29
CA ALA A 150 -6.27 -45.88 -10.40
C ALA A 150 -7.64 -46.10 -11.08
N SER A 151 -7.73 -47.11 -11.96
CA SER A 151 -9.01 -47.54 -12.57
C SER A 151 -9.57 -48.79 -11.88
N THR A 152 -10.66 -48.63 -11.13
CA THR A 152 -11.57 -49.74 -10.78
C THR A 152 -13.01 -49.27 -10.62
N SER A 153 -13.90 -49.74 -11.51
CA SER A 153 -15.35 -49.59 -11.38
C SER A 153 -15.93 -50.48 -10.26
N GLY A 154 -16.77 -49.91 -9.40
CA GLY A 154 -17.53 -50.68 -8.40
C GLY A 154 -18.70 -51.49 -9.00
N PRO A 155 -19.23 -52.51 -8.27
CA PRO A 155 -20.28 -53.39 -8.78
C PRO A 155 -21.66 -52.71 -8.78
N ASN A 156 -22.43 -52.93 -9.86
CA ASN A 156 -23.77 -52.39 -10.03
C ASN A 156 -24.80 -53.25 -9.27
N ILE A 157 -25.42 -52.70 -8.22
CA ILE A 157 -26.44 -53.38 -7.40
C ILE A 157 -27.83 -52.81 -7.71
N THR A 158 -28.63 -53.55 -8.47
CA THR A 158 -30.00 -53.17 -8.82
C THR A 158 -30.94 -53.41 -7.63
N ILE A 159 -31.40 -52.33 -6.98
CA ILE A 159 -32.44 -52.37 -5.93
C ILE A 159 -33.79 -51.97 -6.54
N ALA A 160 -34.86 -52.67 -6.17
CA ALA A 160 -36.22 -52.40 -6.66
C ALA A 160 -36.79 -51.09 -6.07
N PRO A 161 -37.63 -50.35 -6.81
CA PRO A 161 -38.14 -49.06 -6.37
C PRO A 161 -39.15 -49.22 -5.21
N ALA A 162 -38.73 -48.82 -4.01
CA ALA A 162 -39.66 -48.53 -2.93
C ALA A 162 -40.42 -47.23 -3.28
N SER A 163 -41.75 -47.24 -3.15
CA SER A 163 -42.59 -46.06 -3.41
C SER A 163 -42.50 -45.05 -2.25
N THR A 164 -41.33 -44.44 -2.07
CA THR A 164 -41.15 -43.34 -1.12
C THR A 164 -41.97 -42.13 -1.55
N THR A 165 -42.88 -41.67 -0.70
CA THR A 165 -43.40 -40.30 -0.78
C THR A 165 -42.21 -39.36 -0.63
N THR A 166 -41.81 -38.70 -1.73
CA THR A 166 -40.82 -37.63 -1.71
C THR A 166 -41.40 -36.47 -0.91
N ALA A 167 -41.01 -36.36 0.36
CA ALA A 167 -41.02 -35.07 1.01
C ALA A 167 -40.08 -34.17 0.21
N ASP A 168 -40.53 -32.97 -0.16
CA ASP A 168 -39.65 -31.99 -0.77
C ASP A 168 -38.44 -31.77 0.16
N PRO A 169 -37.21 -31.81 -0.36
CA PRO A 169 -36.04 -31.51 0.44
C PRO A 169 -36.15 -30.07 0.91
N SER A 170 -36.41 -29.87 2.21
CA SER A 170 -36.52 -28.52 2.78
C SER A 170 -35.19 -27.81 2.62
N SER A 171 -35.17 -26.70 1.86
CA SER A 171 -33.96 -25.90 1.66
C SER A 171 -33.35 -25.52 3.01
N LEU A 172 -32.05 -25.74 3.18
CA LEU A 172 -31.33 -25.34 4.39
C LEU A 172 -31.42 -23.81 4.53
N CYS A 173 -31.02 -23.10 3.47
CA CYS A 173 -31.16 -21.66 3.39
C CYS A 173 -32.50 -21.27 2.76
N THR A 174 -33.29 -20.50 3.51
CA THR A 174 -34.59 -19.94 3.07
C THR A 174 -34.63 -18.42 3.19
N SER A 175 -33.87 -17.84 4.11
CA SER A 175 -33.62 -16.40 4.16
C SER A 175 -32.63 -15.99 3.06
N GLY A 176 -32.81 -14.79 2.51
CA GLY A 176 -31.98 -14.26 1.42
C GLY A 176 -32.19 -14.90 0.05
N ALA A 177 -33.07 -15.91 -0.08
CA ALA A 177 -33.21 -16.71 -1.30
C ALA A 177 -33.82 -15.98 -2.52
N GLU A 178 -34.28 -14.73 -2.35
CA GLU A 178 -34.64 -13.83 -3.43
C GLU A 178 -33.65 -12.67 -3.48
N ILE A 179 -33.10 -12.38 -4.66
CA ILE A 179 -32.14 -11.29 -4.90
C ILE A 179 -32.89 -10.18 -5.65
N PRO A 180 -33.01 -8.97 -5.07
CA PRO A 180 -33.62 -7.83 -5.74
C PRO A 180 -33.03 -7.59 -7.13
N ASP A 181 -33.88 -7.14 -8.05
CA ASP A 181 -33.51 -6.81 -9.43
C ASP A 181 -32.77 -7.94 -10.20
N SER A 182 -33.20 -9.19 -9.99
CA SER A 182 -32.67 -10.38 -10.65
C SER A 182 -33.74 -11.38 -11.09
N ASN A 183 -33.34 -12.50 -11.71
CA ASN A 183 -34.21 -13.66 -11.93
C ASN A 183 -34.62 -14.39 -10.63
N ARG A 184 -33.85 -14.25 -9.54
CA ARG A 184 -34.08 -14.90 -8.24
C ARG A 184 -35.20 -14.21 -7.48
N THR A 185 -36.41 -14.57 -7.85
CA THR A 185 -37.70 -14.14 -7.28
C THR A 185 -38.46 -15.37 -6.78
N GLY A 186 -39.53 -15.21 -6.00
CA GLY A 186 -40.17 -16.30 -5.23
C GLY A 186 -40.63 -17.57 -5.99
N THR A 187 -40.64 -17.57 -7.33
CA THR A 187 -40.88 -18.78 -8.14
C THR A 187 -39.62 -19.46 -8.72
N ASP A 188 -38.47 -18.79 -8.68
CA ASP A 188 -37.13 -19.27 -9.08
C ASP A 188 -36.10 -18.91 -7.98
N ALA A 189 -36.54 -18.97 -6.72
CA ALA A 189 -35.73 -18.61 -5.55
C ALA A 189 -34.56 -19.58 -5.35
N CYS A 190 -33.49 -19.09 -4.74
CA CYS A 190 -32.30 -19.87 -4.44
C CYS A 190 -32.60 -21.06 -3.52
N PHE A 191 -32.00 -22.21 -3.81
CA PHE A 191 -32.23 -23.47 -3.11
C PHE A 191 -30.89 -24.10 -2.70
N ALA A 192 -30.78 -24.54 -1.44
CA ALA A 192 -29.57 -25.16 -0.91
C ALA A 192 -29.89 -26.41 -0.08
N THR A 193 -29.06 -27.43 -0.23
CA THR A 193 -29.07 -28.67 0.55
C THR A 193 -28.10 -28.65 1.73
N GLN A 194 -27.04 -27.83 1.63
CA GLN A 194 -25.94 -27.74 2.59
C GLN A 194 -25.35 -26.32 2.59
N HIS A 195 -24.51 -26.02 3.59
CA HIS A 195 -23.69 -24.80 3.55
C HIS A 195 -22.64 -24.89 2.44
N GLY A 196 -22.38 -23.75 1.78
CA GLY A 196 -21.51 -23.65 0.62
C GLY A 196 -22.17 -23.93 -0.72
N ASP A 197 -23.46 -24.32 -0.76
CA ASP A 197 -24.24 -24.35 -2.00
C ASP A 197 -24.44 -22.91 -2.52
N GLU A 198 -24.13 -22.71 -3.80
CA GLU A 198 -24.13 -21.40 -4.46
C GLU A 198 -25.31 -21.24 -5.42
N CYS A 199 -25.98 -20.10 -5.32
CA CYS A 199 -27.06 -19.71 -6.22
C CYS A 199 -26.53 -18.81 -7.34
N VAL A 200 -26.41 -19.36 -8.55
CA VAL A 200 -26.12 -18.57 -9.75
C VAL A 200 -27.35 -17.72 -10.11
N TYR A 201 -27.13 -16.43 -10.37
CA TYR A 201 -28.17 -15.45 -10.66
C TYR A 201 -27.79 -14.54 -11.83
N GLN A 202 -28.80 -13.90 -12.43
CA GLN A 202 -28.66 -12.90 -13.49
C GLN A 202 -29.51 -11.68 -13.12
N CYS A 203 -28.90 -10.50 -13.17
CA CYS A 203 -29.58 -9.24 -12.89
C CYS A 203 -30.43 -8.74 -14.07
N ASN A 204 -31.40 -7.89 -13.74
CA ASN A 204 -32.27 -7.19 -14.68
C ASN A 204 -31.48 -6.19 -15.55
N GLY A 205 -32.10 -5.78 -16.67
CA GLY A 205 -31.52 -4.74 -17.53
C GLY A 205 -31.31 -3.43 -16.75
N GLY A 206 -30.11 -2.86 -16.84
CA GLY A 206 -29.70 -1.70 -16.03
C GLY A 206 -28.94 -2.05 -14.75
N TYR A 207 -28.76 -3.33 -14.43
CA TYR A 207 -28.06 -3.80 -13.23
C TYR A 207 -26.90 -4.75 -13.60
N ILE A 208 -25.92 -4.90 -12.72
CA ILE A 208 -24.83 -5.89 -12.85
C ILE A 208 -24.80 -6.85 -11.65
N PRO A 209 -24.49 -8.15 -11.85
CA PRO A 209 -24.27 -9.08 -10.76
C PRO A 209 -22.90 -8.83 -10.12
N VAL A 210 -22.85 -8.84 -8.80
CA VAL A 210 -21.63 -8.59 -8.03
C VAL A 210 -21.56 -9.54 -6.83
N GLY A 211 -20.52 -10.36 -6.77
CA GLY A 211 -20.33 -11.37 -5.73
C GLY A 211 -21.09 -12.67 -5.94
N ARG A 212 -20.66 -13.71 -5.22
CA ARG A 212 -21.29 -15.04 -5.19
C ARG A 212 -22.38 -15.09 -4.11
N HIS A 213 -23.53 -15.68 -4.44
CA HIS A 213 -24.68 -15.76 -3.53
C HIS A 213 -24.74 -17.15 -2.87
N VAL A 214 -24.17 -17.29 -1.67
CA VAL A 214 -23.83 -18.59 -1.06
C VAL A 214 -24.64 -18.86 0.21
N CYS A 215 -25.16 -20.08 0.37
CA CYS A 215 -25.86 -20.54 1.56
C CYS A 215 -24.90 -20.77 2.74
N GLN A 216 -25.08 -20.06 3.84
CA GLN A 216 -24.13 -20.01 4.95
C GLN A 216 -24.80 -19.66 6.29
N THR A 217 -24.00 -19.57 7.35
CA THR A 217 -24.36 -19.06 8.67
C THR A 217 -23.24 -18.12 9.11
N ILE A 218 -23.57 -16.84 9.31
CA ILE A 218 -22.59 -15.77 9.60
C ILE A 218 -22.46 -15.61 11.11
N ILE A 219 -21.26 -15.80 11.63
CA ILE A 219 -20.90 -15.73 13.05
C ILE A 219 -19.99 -14.53 13.28
N ILE A 220 -20.40 -13.62 14.15
CA ILE A 220 -19.67 -12.40 14.51
C ILE A 220 -19.38 -12.46 16.01
N ARG A 221 -18.10 -12.43 16.40
CA ARG A 221 -17.64 -12.48 17.80
C ARG A 221 -18.26 -13.63 18.62
N GLY A 222 -18.22 -14.85 18.07
CA GLY A 222 -18.83 -16.05 18.66
C GLY A 222 -20.36 -16.05 18.75
N LYS A 223 -21.07 -15.17 18.05
CA LYS A 223 -22.55 -15.12 18.00
C LYS A 223 -23.06 -15.20 16.57
N THR A 224 -24.06 -16.03 16.33
CA THR A 224 -24.77 -16.05 15.04
C THR A 224 -25.44 -14.70 14.78
N TRP A 225 -25.00 -14.00 13.74
CA TRP A 225 -25.61 -12.74 13.26
C TRP A 225 -26.69 -13.02 12.21
N LYS A 226 -26.46 -14.03 11.37
CA LYS A 226 -27.44 -14.56 10.41
C LYS A 226 -27.30 -16.09 10.39
N GLU A 227 -28.41 -16.80 10.47
CA GLU A 227 -28.43 -18.26 10.46
C GLU A 227 -29.12 -18.76 9.20
N ASN A 228 -28.54 -19.77 8.53
CA ASN A 228 -29.14 -20.46 7.39
C ASN A 228 -29.76 -19.52 6.34
N LEU A 229 -28.93 -18.63 5.78
CA LEU A 229 -29.32 -17.71 4.72
C LEU A 229 -28.40 -17.83 3.50
N PHE A 230 -28.91 -17.47 2.33
CA PHE A 230 -28.04 -17.04 1.25
C PHE A 230 -27.56 -15.60 1.48
N PHE A 231 -26.30 -15.34 1.16
CA PHE A 231 -25.66 -14.03 1.31
C PHE A 231 -24.53 -13.83 0.29
N GLY A 232 -24.18 -12.57 0.01
CA GLY A 232 -22.94 -12.18 -0.66
C GLY A 232 -23.09 -11.71 -2.12
N GLY A 233 -24.05 -12.26 -2.87
CA GLY A 233 -24.30 -11.86 -4.26
C GLY A 233 -25.49 -10.90 -4.37
N GLU A 234 -25.30 -9.77 -5.05
CA GLU A 234 -26.29 -8.70 -5.19
C GLU A 234 -26.32 -8.11 -6.61
N CYS A 235 -27.39 -7.39 -6.95
CA CYS A 235 -27.53 -6.69 -8.22
C CYS A 235 -27.35 -5.18 -8.04
N TYR A 236 -26.24 -4.63 -8.52
CA TYR A 236 -25.94 -3.20 -8.42
C TYR A 236 -26.50 -2.45 -9.64
N ARG A 237 -27.32 -1.41 -9.41
CA ARG A 237 -27.87 -0.55 -10.47
C ARG A 237 -26.76 0.28 -11.13
N LEU A 238 -26.76 0.35 -12.45
CA LEU A 238 -25.94 1.29 -13.22
C LEU A 238 -26.66 2.64 -13.35
N CYS A 239 -25.94 3.75 -13.31
CA CYS A 239 -26.57 5.07 -13.44
C CYS A 239 -27.17 5.23 -14.83
N SER A 240 -28.34 5.89 -14.93
CA SER A 240 -29.12 6.05 -16.16
C SER A 240 -28.34 6.67 -17.33
N ASP A 241 -27.35 7.51 -17.05
CA ASP A 241 -26.43 8.13 -18.02
C ASP A 241 -25.39 7.16 -18.62
N SER A 242 -25.12 6.04 -17.94
CA SER A 242 -23.99 5.15 -18.18
C SER A 242 -24.33 3.66 -18.00
N ALA A 243 -25.62 3.33 -18.02
CA ALA A 243 -26.16 1.96 -18.03
C ALA A 243 -26.00 1.25 -19.39
N ALA A 244 -25.67 1.99 -20.45
CA ALA A 244 -25.33 1.40 -21.74
C ALA A 244 -24.05 0.56 -21.66
N PRO A 245 -23.99 -0.66 -22.24
CA PRO A 245 -22.76 -1.43 -22.32
C PRO A 245 -21.66 -0.64 -23.00
N CYS A 246 -20.43 -0.75 -22.50
CA CYS A 246 -19.29 -0.07 -23.10
C CYS A 246 -19.11 -0.46 -24.58
N PRO A 247 -18.82 0.49 -25.48
CA PRO A 247 -18.58 0.21 -26.89
C PRO A 247 -17.50 -0.87 -27.12
N VAL A 248 -17.59 -1.63 -28.21
CA VAL A 248 -16.64 -2.70 -28.54
C VAL A 248 -15.19 -2.20 -28.68
N ASN A 249 -15.00 -0.93 -29.05
CA ASN A 249 -13.71 -0.23 -29.11
C ASN A 249 -13.32 0.51 -27.80
N LYS A 250 -14.07 0.27 -26.72
CA LYS A 250 -13.86 0.74 -25.35
C LYS A 250 -14.24 -0.33 -24.32
N ALA A 251 -13.82 -1.57 -24.55
CA ALA A 251 -14.38 -2.76 -23.92
C ALA A 251 -14.13 -2.90 -22.39
N THR A 252 -13.37 -1.99 -21.76
CA THR A 252 -13.01 -2.08 -20.33
C THR A 252 -13.75 -1.04 -19.50
N PRO A 253 -14.81 -1.41 -18.75
CA PRO A 253 -15.47 -0.53 -17.81
C PRO A 253 -14.62 -0.35 -16.54
N ILE A 254 -14.49 0.89 -16.08
CA ILE A 254 -14.29 1.22 -14.67
C ILE A 254 -15.63 1.71 -14.13
N ARG A 255 -16.03 1.25 -12.95
CA ARG A 255 -17.29 1.64 -12.30
C ARG A 255 -17.04 2.26 -10.93
N VAL A 256 -17.84 3.25 -10.56
CA VAL A 256 -17.68 4.00 -9.30
C VAL A 256 -19.02 4.30 -8.67
N ASN A 257 -19.07 4.31 -7.33
CA ASN A 257 -20.27 4.66 -6.57
C ASN A 257 -20.69 6.11 -6.87
N SER A 258 -21.95 6.30 -7.23
CA SER A 258 -22.52 7.56 -7.69
C SER A 258 -24.03 7.61 -7.39
N PHE A 259 -24.71 8.66 -7.87
CA PHE A 259 -26.13 8.92 -7.61
C PHE A 259 -26.79 9.62 -8.79
N ASP A 260 -28.02 9.24 -9.13
CA ASP A 260 -28.90 9.93 -10.09
C ASP A 260 -30.34 10.06 -9.55
N GLU A 261 -31.30 10.49 -10.36
CA GLU A 261 -32.69 10.74 -9.93
C GLU A 261 -33.40 9.50 -9.33
N GLU A 262 -32.93 8.28 -9.62
CA GLU A 262 -33.51 7.03 -9.10
C GLU A 262 -32.80 6.55 -7.81
N GLY A 263 -31.70 7.19 -7.40
CA GLY A 263 -30.97 6.90 -6.15
C GLY A 263 -29.50 6.55 -6.37
N ASN A 264 -28.93 5.74 -5.47
CA ASN A 264 -27.56 5.23 -5.60
C ASN A 264 -27.40 4.40 -6.89
N CYS A 265 -26.22 4.43 -7.49
CA CYS A 265 -25.86 3.63 -8.66
C CYS A 265 -24.35 3.55 -8.88
N LEU A 266 -23.91 2.70 -9.81
CA LEU A 266 -22.56 2.68 -10.34
C LEU A 266 -22.49 3.44 -11.67
N ARG A 267 -21.71 4.52 -11.72
CA ARG A 267 -21.43 5.26 -12.96
C ARG A 267 -20.34 4.52 -13.74
N THR A 268 -20.55 4.26 -15.03
CA THR A 268 -19.60 3.51 -15.87
C THR A 268 -18.73 4.44 -16.74
N LYS A 269 -17.40 4.34 -16.60
CA LYS A 269 -16.39 5.01 -17.44
C LYS A 269 -15.70 3.98 -18.33
N CYS A 270 -15.86 4.09 -19.65
CA CYS A 270 -15.35 3.10 -20.60
C CYS A 270 -13.96 3.46 -21.15
N MET A 271 -12.94 2.69 -20.78
CA MET A 271 -11.56 2.79 -21.28
C MET A 271 -11.40 2.03 -22.61
N HIS A 272 -10.51 2.51 -23.48
CA HIS A 272 -10.17 1.89 -24.76
C HIS A 272 -9.54 0.50 -24.61
N SER A 273 -8.87 0.22 -23.49
CA SER A 273 -8.19 -1.07 -23.26
C SER A 273 -7.99 -1.40 -21.78
N ALA A 274 -7.65 -2.66 -21.52
CA ALA A 274 -7.19 -3.15 -20.23
C ALA A 274 -5.90 -2.45 -19.75
N ASP A 275 -4.95 -2.17 -20.65
CA ASP A 275 -3.70 -1.45 -20.31
C ASP A 275 -3.99 -0.01 -19.87
N GLU A 276 -4.91 0.69 -20.54
CA GLU A 276 -5.35 2.03 -20.13
C GLU A 276 -6.04 2.02 -18.75
N ALA A 277 -6.91 1.05 -18.49
CA ALA A 277 -7.57 0.93 -17.18
C ALA A 277 -6.57 0.64 -16.05
N LEU A 278 -5.61 -0.25 -16.27
CA LEU A 278 -4.55 -0.56 -15.30
C LEU A 278 -3.57 0.61 -15.11
N ARG A 279 -3.25 1.37 -16.17
CA ARG A 279 -2.47 2.62 -16.05
C ARG A 279 -3.23 3.70 -15.29
N ASN A 280 -4.53 3.83 -15.52
CA ASN A 280 -5.39 4.78 -14.82
C ASN A 280 -5.44 4.46 -13.31
N LEU A 281 -5.53 3.18 -12.97
CA LEU A 281 -5.42 2.68 -11.59
C LEU A 281 -4.04 2.97 -10.97
N ALA A 282 -2.96 2.57 -11.64
CA ALA A 282 -1.60 2.77 -11.15
C ALA A 282 -1.25 4.26 -10.94
N ARG A 283 -1.69 5.13 -11.87
CA ARG A 283 -1.51 6.58 -11.73
C ARG A 283 -2.38 7.15 -10.60
N GLY A 284 -3.61 6.68 -10.42
CA GLY A 284 -4.46 7.09 -9.30
C GLY A 284 -3.86 6.75 -7.95
N ASN A 285 -3.24 5.58 -7.82
CA ASN A 285 -2.48 5.21 -6.62
C ASN A 285 -1.36 6.22 -6.32
N TYR A 286 -0.53 6.54 -7.32
CA TYR A 286 0.52 7.54 -7.17
C TYR A 286 -0.03 8.95 -6.88
N GLU A 287 -1.20 9.32 -7.41
CA GLU A 287 -1.86 10.57 -6.99
C GLU A 287 -2.16 10.56 -5.49
N VAL A 288 -2.63 9.45 -4.89
CA VAL A 288 -2.81 9.37 -3.42
C VAL A 288 -1.48 9.51 -2.68
N TRP A 289 -0.38 8.90 -3.15
CA TRP A 289 0.95 9.15 -2.59
C TRP A 289 1.35 10.63 -2.67
N ARG A 290 1.06 11.30 -3.79
CA ARG A 290 1.29 12.74 -3.96
C ARG A 290 0.41 13.59 -3.04
N LEU A 291 -0.83 13.18 -2.74
CA LEU A 291 -1.70 13.81 -1.74
C LEU A 291 -1.14 13.63 -0.31
N GLY A 292 -0.49 12.50 -0.03
CA GLY A 292 0.08 12.17 1.29
C GLY A 292 1.46 12.77 1.58
N ARG A 293 2.12 13.38 0.59
CA ARG A 293 3.44 14.01 0.72
C ARG A 293 3.33 15.43 1.27
N ALA A 294 3.85 15.66 2.48
CA ALA A 294 3.73 16.93 3.18
C ALA A 294 4.82 17.96 2.81
N SER A 295 4.42 19.05 2.14
CA SER A 295 5.27 20.24 1.95
C SER A 295 5.38 21.05 3.25
N PRO A 296 6.56 21.63 3.59
CA PRO A 296 7.82 21.69 2.85
C PRO A 296 8.85 20.66 3.34
N SER A 297 8.40 19.50 3.81
CA SER A 297 9.25 18.47 4.43
C SER A 297 9.58 17.30 3.50
N GLY A 298 8.72 17.02 2.51
CA GLY A 298 8.74 15.80 1.74
C GLY A 298 8.49 14.50 2.51
N MET A 299 8.16 14.56 3.81
CA MET A 299 7.74 13.40 4.59
C MET A 299 6.33 12.95 4.17
N TYR A 300 6.02 11.67 4.33
CA TYR A 300 4.70 11.11 3.98
C TYR A 300 3.88 10.81 5.23
N GLN A 301 2.58 11.05 5.18
CA GLN A 301 1.64 10.71 6.26
C GLN A 301 1.27 9.22 6.24
N ASP A 302 0.83 8.67 7.38
CA ASP A 302 0.38 7.26 7.45
C ASP A 302 -0.93 7.00 6.67
N SER A 303 -1.73 8.05 6.43
CA SER A 303 -2.97 7.94 5.65
C SER A 303 -3.40 9.27 5.02
N VAL A 304 -4.14 9.18 3.92
CA VAL A 304 -4.76 10.31 3.19
C VAL A 304 -6.27 10.18 3.28
N ASN A 305 -6.98 11.24 3.68
CA ASN A 305 -8.44 11.26 3.64
C ASN A 305 -8.94 12.01 2.38
N LEU A 306 -9.40 11.27 1.36
CA LEU A 306 -9.81 11.84 0.07
C LEU A 306 -11.02 12.80 0.15
N ASN A 307 -11.87 12.68 1.18
CA ASN A 307 -13.01 13.59 1.38
C ASN A 307 -12.68 14.78 2.30
N ALA A 308 -11.47 14.85 2.87
CA ALA A 308 -11.03 16.00 3.65
C ALA A 308 -10.29 17.01 2.76
N PRO A 309 -10.41 18.33 3.03
CA PRO A 309 -9.48 19.28 2.45
C PRO A 309 -8.06 19.02 3.00
N MET A 310 -7.03 19.25 2.19
CA MET A 310 -5.63 18.92 2.51
C MET A 310 -5.10 19.51 3.83
N ASP A 311 -5.64 20.63 4.28
CA ASP A 311 -5.24 21.31 5.52
C ASP A 311 -5.69 20.58 6.81
N ASN A 312 -6.66 19.65 6.68
CA ASN A 312 -7.14 18.75 7.72
C ASN A 312 -6.51 17.34 7.62
N SER A 313 -5.47 17.18 6.80
CA SER A 313 -4.65 15.96 6.77
C SER A 313 -3.81 15.82 8.05
N SER A 314 -3.21 14.64 8.25
CA SER A 314 -2.47 14.36 9.49
C SER A 314 -1.25 15.25 9.63
N LYS A 315 -1.11 15.92 10.78
CA LYS A 315 0.10 16.68 11.14
C LYS A 315 1.24 15.77 11.62
N VAL A 316 1.22 14.50 11.20
CA VAL A 316 2.19 13.47 11.56
C VAL A 316 2.68 12.78 10.29
N GLY A 317 3.99 12.83 10.06
CA GLY A 317 4.68 12.09 9.02
C GLY A 317 5.18 10.76 9.57
N GLY A 318 4.76 9.66 8.94
CA GLY A 318 5.22 8.30 9.22
C GLY A 318 6.57 8.05 8.55
N LEU A 319 7.53 7.52 9.32
CA LEU A 319 8.84 7.21 8.78
C LEU A 319 8.80 6.01 7.82
N ASP A 320 8.02 4.99 8.15
CA ASP A 320 7.76 3.84 7.28
C ASP A 320 7.25 4.31 5.90
N MET A 321 6.25 5.20 5.91
CA MET A 321 5.64 5.71 4.69
C MET A 321 6.57 6.65 3.93
N THR A 322 7.49 7.32 4.62
CA THR A 322 8.53 8.11 3.96
C THR A 322 9.53 7.20 3.24
N GLY A 323 9.88 6.04 3.81
CA GLY A 323 10.69 5.03 3.12
C GLY A 323 10.04 4.47 1.86
N ILE A 324 8.76 4.09 1.95
CA ILE A 324 7.99 3.59 0.81
C ILE A 324 7.76 4.70 -0.23
N GLY A 325 7.44 5.92 0.21
CA GLY A 325 7.20 7.08 -0.67
C GLY A 325 8.42 7.46 -1.52
N LEU A 326 9.64 7.29 -1.00
CA LEU A 326 10.87 7.44 -1.80
C LEU A 326 10.94 6.45 -2.97
N ILE A 327 10.45 5.21 -2.79
CA ILE A 327 10.33 4.22 -3.87
C ILE A 327 9.21 4.61 -4.85
N MET A 328 8.09 5.14 -4.37
CA MET A 328 6.98 5.56 -5.24
C MET A 328 7.35 6.75 -6.13
N GLU A 329 8.17 7.68 -5.65
CA GLU A 329 8.74 8.75 -6.50
C GLU A 329 9.71 8.18 -7.55
N CYS A 330 10.49 7.13 -7.23
CA CYS A 330 11.34 6.44 -8.21
C CYS A 330 10.51 5.73 -9.30
N VAL A 331 9.38 5.12 -8.90
CA VAL A 331 8.41 4.53 -9.84
C VAL A 331 7.81 5.62 -10.73
N ALA A 332 7.47 6.79 -10.18
CA ALA A 332 6.90 7.89 -10.95
C ALA A 332 7.89 8.48 -11.97
N ASP A 333 9.16 8.67 -11.60
CA ASP A 333 10.20 9.09 -12.55
C ASP A 333 10.42 8.03 -13.65
N ALA A 334 10.49 6.74 -13.29
CA ALA A 334 10.62 5.62 -14.23
C ALA A 334 9.41 5.47 -15.17
N MET A 335 8.21 5.80 -14.70
CA MET A 335 6.96 5.79 -15.48
C MET A 335 6.72 7.08 -16.30
N GLY A 336 7.61 8.08 -16.23
CA GLY A 336 7.44 9.38 -16.90
C GLY A 336 6.27 10.19 -16.36
N TRP A 337 5.91 9.99 -15.09
CA TRP A 337 4.77 10.60 -14.40
C TRP A 337 5.07 11.95 -13.76
N ILE A 338 6.34 12.25 -13.56
CA ILE A 338 6.92 13.52 -13.09
C ILE A 338 8.19 13.78 -13.92
N SER A 339 8.71 15.01 -13.88
CA SER A 339 10.01 15.27 -14.52
C SER A 339 11.18 14.81 -13.65
N ARG A 340 12.34 14.53 -14.26
CA ARG A 340 13.58 14.20 -13.53
C ARG A 340 14.01 15.31 -12.57
N GLU A 341 13.75 16.57 -12.92
CA GLU A 341 14.02 17.73 -12.08
C GLU A 341 13.08 17.77 -10.86
N GLU A 342 11.79 17.50 -11.08
CA GLU A 342 10.77 17.38 -10.03
C GLU A 342 11.07 16.21 -9.07
N PHE A 343 11.44 15.05 -9.61
CA PHE A 343 11.90 13.89 -8.84
C PHE A 343 13.12 14.22 -7.96
N VAL A 344 14.18 14.76 -8.55
CA VAL A 344 15.41 15.14 -7.82
C VAL A 344 15.12 16.21 -6.75
N SER A 345 14.27 17.19 -7.05
CA SER A 345 13.87 18.22 -6.08
C SER A 345 13.07 17.62 -4.92
N ARG A 346 12.09 16.76 -5.19
CA ARG A 346 11.25 16.15 -4.15
C ARG A 346 12.03 15.17 -3.28
N VAL A 347 12.83 14.30 -3.89
CA VAL A 347 13.67 13.36 -3.13
C VAL A 347 14.71 14.15 -2.32
N GLY A 348 15.31 15.20 -2.88
CA GLY A 348 16.23 16.09 -2.15
C GLY A 348 15.59 16.73 -0.91
N GLU A 349 14.37 17.26 -1.03
CA GLU A 349 13.59 17.81 0.10
C GLU A 349 13.36 16.74 1.19
N THR A 350 12.88 15.54 0.80
CA THR A 350 12.62 14.43 1.73
C THR A 350 13.91 13.97 2.44
N LEU A 351 15.01 13.77 1.70
CA LEU A 351 16.29 13.36 2.28
C LEU A 351 16.89 14.44 3.19
N LEU A 352 16.70 15.73 2.90
CA LEU A 352 17.13 16.82 3.78
C LEU A 352 16.36 16.80 5.11
N SER A 353 15.07 16.51 5.11
CA SER A 353 14.28 16.32 6.34
C SER A 353 14.75 15.11 7.15
N LEU A 354 15.08 14.00 6.49
CA LEU A 354 15.69 12.83 7.16
C LEU A 354 17.09 13.16 7.74
N ASP A 355 17.86 14.04 7.11
CA ASP A 355 19.18 14.49 7.57
C ASP A 355 19.11 15.38 8.83
N LEU A 356 17.96 16.05 9.04
CA LEU A 356 17.63 16.90 10.19
C LEU A 356 17.05 16.12 11.39
N ILE A 357 16.36 15.00 11.18
CA ILE A 357 15.82 14.17 12.29
C ILE A 357 16.76 13.04 12.72
N SER A 358 17.76 12.70 11.90
CA SER A 358 18.80 11.68 12.16
C SER A 358 19.88 12.12 13.16
N HIS A 359 19.46 12.77 14.25
CA HIS A 359 20.33 13.26 15.33
C HIS A 359 20.25 12.40 16.61
N ALA A 360 19.71 11.18 16.50
CA ALA A 360 19.71 10.19 17.57
C ALA A 360 21.13 9.79 18.01
N LYS A 361 21.22 9.31 19.25
CA LYS A 361 22.25 8.34 19.62
C LYS A 361 22.22 7.17 18.63
N ASP A 362 23.38 6.77 18.13
CA ASP A 362 23.54 5.67 17.16
C ASP A 362 22.80 5.85 15.81
N GLY A 363 22.31 7.06 15.51
CA GLY A 363 21.83 7.46 14.18
C GLY A 363 20.45 6.95 13.76
N TRP A 364 19.74 6.22 14.64
CA TRP A 364 18.36 5.76 14.45
C TRP A 364 17.39 6.90 14.10
N LEU A 365 16.21 6.54 13.57
CA LEU A 365 15.17 7.49 13.15
C LEU A 365 13.86 7.30 13.96
N PRO A 366 13.10 8.37 14.24
CA PRO A 366 11.88 8.30 15.06
C PRO A 366 10.76 7.65 14.26
N ARG A 367 9.84 6.91 14.88
CA ARG A 367 8.73 6.29 14.13
C ARG A 367 7.89 7.33 13.37
N ALA A 368 7.65 8.47 14.00
CA ALA A 368 6.78 9.52 13.50
C ALA A 368 7.28 10.92 13.91
N VAL A 369 7.02 11.92 13.07
CA VAL A 369 7.38 13.33 13.30
C VAL A 369 6.19 14.26 13.08
N GLU A 370 6.10 15.32 13.88
CA GLU A 370 5.17 16.42 13.67
C GLU A 370 5.46 17.14 12.34
N LEU A 371 4.42 17.69 11.71
CA LEU A 371 4.51 18.41 10.44
C LEU A 371 3.92 19.83 10.57
N PRO A 372 4.61 20.89 10.09
CA PRO A 372 5.91 20.89 9.41
C PRO A 372 7.13 20.95 10.36
N SER A 373 6.94 20.85 11.67
CA SER A 373 7.96 21.10 12.71
C SER A 373 9.04 20.04 12.85
N LEU A 374 8.90 18.86 12.23
CA LEU A 374 9.80 17.69 12.31
C LEU A 374 10.20 17.23 13.72
N ASN A 375 9.52 17.72 14.77
CA ASN A 375 9.69 17.23 16.13
C ASN A 375 9.27 15.75 16.19
N PRO A 376 10.07 14.84 16.79
CA PRO A 376 9.58 13.48 17.08
C PRO A 376 8.31 13.55 17.92
N VAL A 377 7.21 12.92 17.46
CA VAL A 377 5.91 13.03 18.13
C VAL A 377 5.99 12.47 19.55
N PRO A 378 5.65 13.24 20.60
CA PRO A 378 5.54 12.70 21.94
C PRO A 378 4.33 11.75 22.03
N GLU A 379 4.53 10.53 22.51
CA GLU A 379 3.42 9.58 22.65
C GLU A 379 2.34 10.07 23.64
N GLY A 380 1.08 9.81 23.29
CA GLY A 380 -0.10 10.12 24.11
C GLY A 380 -1.23 10.84 23.37
N THR A 381 -1.03 11.24 22.12
CA THR A 381 -2.08 11.85 21.26
C THR A 381 -3.03 10.83 20.64
N GLU A 382 -2.59 9.60 20.37
CA GLU A 382 -3.43 8.50 19.89
C GLU A 382 -3.24 7.21 20.71
N GLY A 383 -4.15 6.98 21.67
CA GLY A 383 -4.51 5.66 22.19
C GLY A 383 -3.54 4.92 23.14
N SER A 384 -2.22 4.89 22.86
CA SER A 384 -1.24 4.16 23.69
C SER A 384 -0.62 5.03 24.78
N ALA A 385 -0.04 4.38 25.79
CA ALA A 385 0.55 5.06 26.93
C ALA A 385 1.91 4.46 27.36
N ASN A 386 2.92 5.34 27.37
CA ASN A 386 4.26 5.23 27.97
C ASN A 386 5.32 4.40 27.21
N ILE A 387 6.31 5.03 26.57
CA ILE A 387 6.21 5.39 25.15
C ILE A 387 6.98 6.67 24.72
N GLY A 388 7.56 7.42 25.67
CA GLY A 388 8.28 8.66 25.35
C GLY A 388 9.54 8.47 24.51
N LYS A 389 9.68 9.23 23.41
CA LYS A 389 10.86 9.30 22.51
C LYS A 389 11.27 7.95 21.91
N THR A 390 10.36 7.29 21.20
CA THR A 390 10.61 6.02 20.52
C THR A 390 11.26 6.17 19.14
N TRP A 391 12.43 5.55 19.01
CA TRP A 391 13.11 5.30 17.75
C TRP A 391 12.67 3.92 17.26
N SER A 392 12.35 3.76 15.98
CA SER A 392 11.83 2.50 15.44
C SER A 392 12.86 1.82 14.56
N VAL A 393 13.21 0.58 14.87
CA VAL A 393 14.17 -0.20 14.07
C VAL A 393 13.52 -0.64 12.76
N MET A 394 12.26 -1.10 12.82
CA MET A 394 11.43 -1.41 11.66
C MET A 394 11.38 -0.23 10.68
N SER A 395 10.96 0.93 11.19
CA SER A 395 10.78 2.15 10.39
C SER A 395 12.11 2.75 9.93
N THR A 396 13.17 2.64 10.73
CA THR A 396 14.52 3.00 10.28
C THR A 396 14.97 2.08 9.14
N GLY A 397 14.67 0.79 9.19
CA GLY A 397 14.95 -0.18 8.13
C GLY A 397 14.21 0.14 6.84
N ILE A 398 12.89 0.34 6.90
CA ILE A 398 12.05 0.69 5.75
C ILE A 398 12.48 2.03 5.15
N ALA A 399 12.74 3.05 5.97
CA ALA A 399 13.30 4.32 5.51
C ALA A 399 14.66 4.14 4.80
N HIS A 400 15.57 3.35 5.38
CA HIS A 400 16.88 3.12 4.78
C HIS A 400 16.81 2.34 3.48
N ALA A 401 15.95 1.32 3.36
CA ALA A 401 15.71 0.63 2.11
C ALA A 401 15.22 1.61 1.02
N GLY A 402 14.31 2.53 1.35
CA GLY A 402 13.89 3.61 0.44
C GLY A 402 15.04 4.55 0.01
N ILE A 403 15.92 4.96 0.95
CA ILE A 403 17.10 5.80 0.66
C ILE A 403 18.10 5.05 -0.24
N TYR A 404 18.35 3.76 0.03
CA TYR A 404 19.22 2.95 -0.81
C TYR A 404 18.62 2.72 -2.21
N PHE A 405 17.31 2.50 -2.31
CA PHE A 405 16.59 2.35 -3.59
C PHE A 405 16.75 3.60 -4.45
N VAL A 406 16.57 4.80 -3.87
CA VAL A 406 16.85 6.09 -4.53
C VAL A 406 18.28 6.16 -5.05
N ASN A 407 19.28 5.80 -4.25
CA ASN A 407 20.69 5.86 -4.66
C ASN A 407 20.96 4.89 -5.83
N THR A 408 20.60 3.61 -5.67
CA THR A 408 20.80 2.59 -6.70
C THR A 408 20.03 2.92 -7.97
N TYR A 409 18.80 3.44 -7.87
CA TYR A 409 18.03 3.92 -9.02
C TYR A 409 18.74 5.04 -9.77
N LEU A 410 19.14 6.12 -9.08
CA LEU A 410 19.86 7.25 -9.68
C LEU A 410 21.19 6.85 -10.33
N GLN A 411 21.93 5.92 -9.72
CA GLN A 411 23.12 5.32 -10.33
C GLN A 411 22.78 4.53 -11.61
N ASN A 412 21.75 3.68 -11.56
CA ASN A 412 21.40 2.77 -12.65
C ASN A 412 20.86 3.53 -13.88
N VAL A 413 20.19 4.68 -13.69
CA VAL A 413 19.78 5.59 -14.78
C VAL A 413 20.86 6.60 -15.19
N GLY A 414 22.09 6.47 -14.68
CA GLY A 414 23.23 7.31 -15.06
C GLY A 414 23.09 8.80 -14.70
N ALA A 415 22.40 9.12 -13.62
CA ALA A 415 22.10 10.50 -13.25
C ALA A 415 23.35 11.28 -12.78
N SER A 416 23.33 12.60 -12.97
CA SER A 416 24.42 13.52 -12.61
C SER A 416 23.87 14.92 -12.29
N GLY A 417 24.75 15.93 -12.14
CA GLY A 417 24.33 17.27 -11.72
C GLY A 417 23.72 17.22 -10.31
N ALA A 418 22.58 17.89 -10.11
CA ALA A 418 21.85 17.91 -8.85
C ALA A 418 21.42 16.50 -8.35
N ALA A 419 21.31 15.51 -9.23
CA ALA A 419 21.07 14.11 -8.82
C ALA A 419 22.30 13.48 -8.13
N GLY A 420 23.51 13.96 -8.44
CA GLY A 420 24.75 13.57 -7.76
C GLY A 420 24.78 14.05 -6.30
N ASP A 421 24.24 15.23 -6.02
CA ASP A 421 24.06 15.73 -4.65
C ASP A 421 23.02 14.90 -3.87
N VAL A 422 21.96 14.43 -4.53
CA VAL A 422 20.97 13.51 -3.95
C VAL A 422 21.61 12.14 -3.65
N ILE A 423 22.43 11.59 -4.55
CA ILE A 423 23.25 10.40 -4.31
C ILE A 423 24.16 10.61 -3.07
N ALA A 424 24.92 11.70 -3.03
CA ALA A 424 25.83 11.98 -1.92
C ALA A 424 25.10 12.16 -0.57
N LEU A 425 23.88 12.72 -0.58
CA LEU A 425 23.04 12.83 0.61
C LEU A 425 22.47 11.46 1.04
N ALA A 426 22.06 10.61 0.10
CA ALA A 426 21.63 9.24 0.37
C ALA A 426 22.78 8.40 0.97
N GLU A 427 24.01 8.53 0.43
CA GLU A 427 25.22 7.89 0.97
C GLU A 427 25.60 8.42 2.36
N LYS A 428 25.46 9.72 2.61
CA LYS A 428 25.65 10.31 3.94
C LYS A 428 24.66 9.70 4.95
N LEU A 429 23.36 9.69 4.62
CA LEU A 429 22.30 9.17 5.48
C LEU A 429 22.49 7.69 5.80
N THR A 430 22.72 6.86 4.78
CA THR A 430 22.86 5.40 4.90
C THR A 430 24.11 4.94 5.66
N ASN A 431 24.99 5.87 6.02
CA ASN A 431 26.14 5.66 6.88
C ASN A 431 25.98 6.26 8.29
N ARG A 432 24.84 6.88 8.64
CA ARG A 432 24.57 7.40 9.99
C ARG A 432 24.20 6.32 11.01
N VAL A 433 23.37 5.35 10.63
CA VAL A 433 22.86 4.33 11.57
C VAL A 433 23.97 3.34 11.95
N ASN A 434 24.23 3.23 13.25
CA ASN A 434 25.14 2.24 13.82
C ASN A 434 24.42 0.90 14.02
N TRP A 435 24.21 0.17 12.92
CA TRP A 435 23.49 -1.10 12.87
C TRP A 435 23.99 -2.18 13.85
N ARG A 436 25.22 -2.06 14.38
CA ARG A 436 25.73 -2.93 15.46
C ARG A 436 24.95 -2.81 16.77
N THR A 437 24.17 -1.74 16.94
CA THR A 437 23.32 -1.46 18.14
C THR A 437 21.86 -1.89 17.97
N MET A 438 21.52 -2.56 16.87
CA MET A 438 20.13 -2.98 16.61
C MET A 438 19.63 -4.04 17.61
N MET A 439 20.52 -4.90 18.10
CA MET A 439 20.15 -6.12 18.83
C MET A 439 19.98 -5.90 20.34
N CYS A 440 18.95 -6.54 20.92
CA CYS A 440 18.65 -6.40 22.34
C CYS A 440 19.04 -7.62 23.18
N LEU A 441 19.49 -7.33 24.40
CA LEU A 441 19.71 -8.31 25.46
C LEU A 441 18.46 -8.56 26.32
N LYS A 442 17.56 -7.57 26.42
CA LYS A 442 16.33 -7.60 27.25
C LYS A 442 15.09 -7.93 26.41
N LYS A 443 14.13 -8.64 27.01
CA LYS A 443 12.79 -8.89 26.44
C LYS A 443 11.85 -7.71 26.66
N PHE A 444 10.96 -7.42 25.71
CA PHE A 444 9.85 -6.49 25.96
C PHE A 444 9.02 -6.94 27.18
N GLY A 445 8.77 -6.01 28.10
CA GLY A 445 7.99 -6.25 29.32
C GLY A 445 8.70 -7.01 30.45
N SER A 446 10.00 -7.31 30.34
CA SER A 446 10.79 -7.87 31.46
C SER A 446 12.14 -7.15 31.65
N PRO A 447 12.62 -6.96 32.88
CA PRO A 447 14.01 -6.54 33.14
C PRO A 447 15.04 -7.62 32.80
N ASP A 448 14.62 -8.87 32.63
CA ASP A 448 15.49 -10.03 32.49
C ASP A 448 16.20 -10.07 31.13
N VAL A 449 17.47 -10.50 31.16
CA VAL A 449 18.17 -10.99 29.96
C VAL A 449 17.67 -12.40 29.69
N ILE A 450 17.34 -12.74 28.44
CA ILE A 450 16.98 -14.12 28.11
C ILE A 450 18.27 -14.95 27.96
N ASP A 451 18.60 -15.72 29.00
CA ASP A 451 19.72 -16.66 28.99
C ASP A 451 19.65 -17.61 27.77
N GLY A 452 20.82 -17.92 27.21
CA GLY A 452 20.97 -18.73 26.00
C GLY A 452 20.87 -17.94 24.68
N TRP A 453 20.16 -16.80 24.65
CA TRP A 453 19.88 -16.05 23.41
C TRP A 453 20.84 -14.88 23.13
N ASN A 454 21.88 -14.67 23.94
CA ASN A 454 23.12 -13.94 23.61
C ASN A 454 23.00 -12.62 22.81
N GLY A 455 21.93 -11.85 23.02
CA GLY A 455 21.71 -10.61 22.27
C GLY A 455 21.30 -10.81 20.81
N THR A 456 20.40 -11.77 20.53
CA THR A 456 19.74 -11.95 19.22
C THR A 456 18.32 -11.41 19.15
N GLY A 457 17.78 -10.79 20.20
CA GLY A 457 16.43 -10.22 20.15
C GLY A 457 16.33 -9.04 19.20
N ILE A 458 15.31 -9.02 18.33
CA ILE A 458 15.04 -7.90 17.41
C ILE A 458 13.96 -7.00 18.04
N PRO A 459 14.24 -5.70 18.27
CA PRO A 459 13.25 -4.73 18.71
C PRO A 459 12.44 -4.18 17.54
N MET A 460 11.18 -3.88 17.79
CA MET A 460 10.44 -2.91 16.97
C MET A 460 10.83 -1.48 17.37
N LEU A 461 10.98 -1.20 18.68
CA LEU A 461 11.19 0.13 19.25
C LEU A 461 12.40 0.19 20.23
N GLN A 462 13.06 1.35 20.28
CA GLN A 462 14.12 1.71 21.24
C GLN A 462 13.82 3.07 21.90
N THR A 463 14.27 3.29 23.13
CA THR A 463 14.19 4.61 23.80
C THR A 463 15.31 5.55 23.35
N SER A 464 15.20 6.86 23.62
CA SER A 464 16.25 7.85 23.33
C SER A 464 17.62 7.54 23.93
N ASP A 465 17.64 6.75 24.99
CA ASP A 465 18.85 6.49 25.76
C ASP A 465 19.55 5.21 25.25
N GLY A 466 18.95 4.53 24.26
CA GLY A 466 19.40 3.26 23.69
C GLY A 466 19.00 2.04 24.52
N GLU A 467 17.98 2.13 25.38
CA GLU A 467 17.33 0.93 25.90
C GLU A 467 16.40 0.38 24.81
N CYS A 468 16.72 -0.80 24.29
CA CYS A 468 15.89 -1.49 23.30
C CYS A 468 15.21 -2.71 23.91
N MET A 469 13.99 -2.98 23.45
CA MET A 469 13.15 -4.07 23.94
C MET A 469 12.78 -4.97 22.77
N ALA A 470 13.34 -6.19 22.75
CA ALA A 470 13.05 -7.13 21.69
C ALA A 470 11.66 -7.77 21.85
N VAL A 471 10.86 -7.63 20.80
CA VAL A 471 9.55 -8.27 20.63
C VAL A 471 9.71 -9.60 19.88
N HIS A 472 10.58 -9.63 18.86
CA HIS A 472 10.84 -10.83 18.06
C HIS A 472 12.10 -11.55 18.53
N TRP A 473 11.98 -12.87 18.62
CA TRP A 473 13.03 -13.81 19.02
C TRP A 473 12.90 -15.06 18.15
N PRO A 474 13.96 -15.86 17.96
CA PRO A 474 13.81 -17.12 17.25
C PRO A 474 12.89 -18.08 18.02
N SER A 475 12.05 -18.79 17.28
CA SER A 475 11.18 -19.86 17.76
C SER A 475 12.00 -21.09 18.24
N PRO A 476 11.38 -22.08 18.89
CA PRO A 476 12.07 -23.29 19.37
C PRO A 476 12.75 -24.14 18.28
N ASP A 477 12.49 -23.85 17.00
CA ASP A 477 13.15 -24.43 15.83
C ASP A 477 14.45 -23.71 15.41
N GLY A 478 14.76 -22.56 16.04
CA GLY A 478 15.94 -21.74 15.79
C GLY A 478 15.75 -20.60 14.78
N TYR A 479 14.55 -20.37 14.25
CA TYR A 479 14.28 -19.37 13.22
C TYR A 479 13.25 -18.32 13.69
N TYR A 480 13.31 -17.08 13.20
CA TYR A 480 12.30 -16.05 13.56
C TYR A 480 10.98 -16.29 12.81
N GLU A 481 9.85 -15.87 13.38
CA GLU A 481 8.62 -15.62 12.62
C GLU A 481 8.91 -14.60 11.50
N PHE A 482 8.34 -14.78 10.30
CA PHE A 482 8.62 -13.87 9.18
C PHE A 482 7.76 -12.59 9.27
N ASN A 483 8.45 -11.46 9.36
CA ASN A 483 7.89 -10.13 9.58
C ASN A 483 8.61 -9.06 8.74
N GLU A 484 8.05 -7.85 8.70
CA GLU A 484 8.59 -6.69 7.98
C GLU A 484 9.97 -6.23 8.51
N GLU A 485 10.32 -6.54 9.77
CA GLU A 485 11.66 -6.29 10.34
C GLU A 485 12.79 -7.08 9.69
N ILE A 486 12.52 -8.03 8.78
CA ILE A 486 13.55 -8.57 7.86
C ILE A 486 14.26 -7.45 7.08
N THR A 487 13.56 -6.35 6.78
CA THR A 487 14.11 -5.19 6.06
C THR A 487 15.26 -4.54 6.84
N ALA A 488 15.07 -4.32 8.15
CA ALA A 488 16.12 -3.84 9.05
C ALA A 488 17.20 -4.90 9.27
N SER A 489 16.80 -6.17 9.41
CA SER A 489 17.70 -7.31 9.64
C SER A 489 18.69 -7.54 8.50
N TRP A 490 18.23 -7.39 7.25
CA TRP A 490 19.06 -7.47 6.04
C TRP A 490 20.06 -6.31 6.00
N ILE A 491 19.61 -5.07 6.11
CA ILE A 491 20.52 -3.89 6.08
C ILE A 491 21.55 -3.98 7.21
N ALA A 492 21.15 -4.43 8.40
CA ALA A 492 22.06 -4.64 9.50
C ALA A 492 23.12 -5.71 9.20
N PHE A 493 22.73 -6.83 8.58
CA PHE A 493 23.69 -7.84 8.13
C PHE A 493 24.65 -7.29 7.08
N GLU A 494 24.17 -6.68 6.01
CA GLU A 494 25.00 -6.17 4.91
C GLU A 494 26.00 -5.11 5.42
N LYS A 495 25.54 -4.14 6.23
CA LYS A 495 26.38 -3.05 6.74
C LYS A 495 27.34 -3.45 7.86
N VAL A 496 27.14 -4.60 8.49
CA VAL A 496 28.00 -5.09 9.58
C VAL A 496 28.89 -6.24 9.15
N CYS A 497 28.42 -7.09 8.23
CA CYS A 497 29.04 -8.36 7.82
C CYS A 497 29.32 -8.47 6.31
N GLY A 498 28.67 -7.72 5.43
CA GLY A 498 28.72 -7.92 3.96
C GLY A 498 30.11 -7.82 3.35
N ASP A 499 30.92 -6.83 3.76
CA ASP A 499 32.31 -6.68 3.30
C ASP A 499 33.30 -7.67 3.97
N GLN A 500 32.83 -8.59 4.82
CA GLN A 500 33.67 -9.60 5.48
C GLN A 500 33.52 -10.96 4.79
N ARG A 501 34.62 -11.74 4.74
CA ARG A 501 34.60 -13.09 4.16
C ARG A 501 33.53 -13.96 4.83
N THR A 502 32.75 -14.68 4.02
CA THR A 502 31.69 -15.61 4.48
C THR A 502 32.17 -16.48 5.63
N GLY A 503 31.43 -16.46 6.75
CA GLY A 503 31.77 -17.20 7.97
C GLY A 503 32.67 -16.46 8.99
N TYR A 504 33.16 -15.25 8.69
CA TYR A 504 34.12 -14.51 9.53
C TYR A 504 33.57 -13.17 10.07
N CYS A 505 32.25 -12.99 10.22
CA CYS A 505 31.75 -11.69 10.69
C CYS A 505 32.09 -11.43 12.16
N GLY A 506 32.82 -10.33 12.42
CA GLY A 506 33.15 -9.86 13.77
C GLY A 506 31.95 -9.39 14.63
N ALA A 507 30.70 -9.55 14.16
CA ALA A 507 29.47 -9.38 14.93
C ALA A 507 28.63 -10.66 14.84
N VAL A 508 29.05 -11.68 15.58
CA VAL A 508 28.46 -13.03 15.53
C VAL A 508 26.95 -13.03 15.84
N ASN A 509 26.46 -12.11 16.68
CA ASN A 509 25.02 -11.98 16.95
C ASN A 509 24.22 -11.47 15.75
N ILE A 510 24.73 -10.50 14.98
CA ILE A 510 24.12 -10.03 13.73
C ILE A 510 24.15 -11.15 12.68
N GLN A 511 25.26 -11.88 12.55
CA GLN A 511 25.35 -13.00 11.62
C GLN A 511 24.39 -14.15 12.00
N ASN A 512 24.29 -14.49 13.28
CA ASN A 512 23.36 -15.51 13.78
C ASN A 512 21.90 -15.09 13.60
N MET A 513 21.56 -13.82 13.88
CA MET A 513 20.24 -13.26 13.60
C MET A 513 19.90 -13.42 12.11
N TRP A 514 20.77 -12.94 11.21
CA TRP A 514 20.50 -13.02 9.77
C TRP A 514 20.36 -14.46 9.29
N ASN A 515 21.21 -15.38 9.76
CA ASN A 515 21.08 -16.81 9.46
C ASN A 515 19.73 -17.39 9.91
N ALA A 516 19.24 -17.02 11.08
CA ALA A 516 17.95 -17.45 11.62
C ALA A 516 16.74 -16.75 10.97
N VAL A 517 16.91 -15.54 10.41
CA VAL A 517 15.87 -14.85 9.62
C VAL A 517 15.79 -15.47 8.21
N GLN A 518 16.92 -15.57 7.50
CA GLN A 518 16.96 -16.11 6.13
C GLN A 518 16.65 -17.62 6.08
N GLY A 519 16.89 -18.35 7.18
CA GLY A 519 16.60 -19.78 7.30
C GLY A 519 15.11 -20.14 7.30
N ARG A 520 14.23 -19.21 7.70
CA ARG A 520 12.77 -19.41 7.72
C ARG A 520 12.19 -19.80 6.34
N ARG A 521 12.87 -19.47 5.22
CA ARG A 521 12.47 -19.89 3.87
C ARG A 521 12.67 -21.39 3.58
N PHE A 522 13.58 -22.05 4.28
CA PHE A 522 13.77 -23.51 4.20
C PHE A 522 12.99 -24.26 5.28
N HIS A 523 12.43 -23.53 6.26
CA HIS A 523 11.69 -24.05 7.40
C HIS A 523 10.41 -23.24 7.65
N PRO A 524 9.46 -23.16 6.69
CA PRO A 524 8.18 -22.46 6.91
C PRO A 524 7.43 -23.08 8.10
N ASP A 525 7.05 -22.25 9.08
CA ASP A 525 6.28 -22.66 10.27
C ASP A 525 4.75 -22.63 10.05
N SER A 526 4.33 -22.02 8.95
CA SER A 526 2.96 -21.61 8.69
C SER A 526 2.38 -22.34 7.47
N THR A 527 1.08 -22.66 7.54
CA THR A 527 0.31 -23.15 6.39
C THR A 527 -1.09 -22.53 6.38
N ALA A 528 -1.64 -22.36 5.18
CA ALA A 528 -3.06 -22.06 4.95
C ALA A 528 -3.49 -22.62 3.58
N ALA A 529 -4.75 -23.06 3.46
CA ALA A 529 -5.34 -23.66 2.26
C ALA A 529 -4.50 -24.77 1.57
N GLY A 530 -3.61 -25.46 2.31
CA GLY A 530 -2.72 -26.50 1.81
C GLY A 530 -1.34 -26.04 1.33
N TYR A 531 -1.04 -24.74 1.38
CA TYR A 531 0.26 -24.18 0.97
C TYR A 531 1.17 -23.89 2.16
N GLU A 532 2.49 -24.05 1.96
CA GLU A 532 3.55 -23.66 2.89
C GLU A 532 3.77 -22.14 2.84
N LEU A 533 3.78 -21.47 3.99
CA LEU A 533 3.89 -20.02 4.12
C LEU A 533 5.05 -19.61 5.04
N LEU A 534 5.62 -18.44 4.77
CA LEU A 534 6.55 -17.78 5.69
C LEU A 534 5.83 -17.23 6.94
N THR A 535 4.56 -16.85 6.78
CA THR A 535 3.73 -16.15 7.76
C THR A 535 2.27 -16.25 7.36
N LYS A 536 1.34 -16.15 8.33
CA LYS A 536 -0.11 -16.09 8.08
C LYS A 536 -0.68 -14.67 8.11
N TRP A 537 0.15 -13.68 8.44
CA TRP A 537 -0.25 -12.27 8.56
C TRP A 537 -0.57 -11.63 7.20
N SER A 538 -1.10 -10.41 7.28
CA SER A 538 -1.46 -9.52 6.17
C SER A 538 -0.41 -9.48 5.05
N ALA A 539 -0.85 -9.41 3.80
CA ALA A 539 0.03 -9.47 2.62
C ALA A 539 1.18 -8.46 2.63
N TYR A 540 1.00 -7.29 3.26
CA TYR A 540 2.06 -6.28 3.39
C TYR A 540 3.34 -6.86 4.03
N VAL A 541 3.21 -7.84 4.94
CA VAL A 541 4.31 -8.48 5.67
C VAL A 541 5.24 -9.27 4.73
N VAL A 542 4.73 -9.82 3.62
CA VAL A 542 5.55 -10.46 2.59
C VAL A 542 5.85 -9.56 1.40
N GLN A 543 5.01 -8.54 1.15
CA GLN A 543 5.18 -7.58 0.05
C GLN A 543 6.25 -6.53 0.34
N ILE A 544 6.30 -5.94 1.55
CA ILE A 544 7.36 -4.98 1.92
C ILE A 544 8.75 -5.62 1.70
N PRO A 545 9.06 -6.84 2.19
CA PRO A 545 10.33 -7.50 1.90
C PRO A 545 10.54 -7.80 0.42
N TYR A 546 9.51 -8.20 -0.33
CA TYR A 546 9.63 -8.43 -1.77
C TYR A 546 10.15 -7.20 -2.51
N TYR A 547 9.50 -6.06 -2.31
CA TYR A 547 9.79 -4.84 -3.06
C TYR A 547 11.00 -4.06 -2.51
N MET A 548 11.50 -4.39 -1.31
CA MET A 548 12.53 -3.62 -0.62
C MET A 548 13.80 -4.42 -0.21
N VAL A 549 13.81 -5.76 -0.28
CA VAL A 549 14.94 -6.61 0.15
C VAL A 549 15.44 -7.49 -0.99
N HIS A 550 16.67 -7.25 -1.45
CA HIS A 550 17.25 -7.99 -2.58
C HIS A 550 17.31 -9.50 -2.34
N ALA A 551 17.70 -9.92 -1.13
CA ALA A 551 17.76 -11.33 -0.76
C ALA A 551 16.40 -12.06 -0.76
N VAL A 552 15.27 -11.33 -0.84
CA VAL A 552 13.91 -11.88 -0.95
C VAL A 552 13.42 -11.91 -2.40
N ASN A 553 13.73 -10.88 -3.21
CA ASN A 553 13.33 -10.85 -4.62
C ASN A 553 14.27 -11.63 -5.57
N SER A 554 15.53 -11.87 -5.20
CA SER A 554 16.50 -12.65 -5.99
C SER A 554 16.53 -14.16 -5.68
N ASP A 555 15.91 -14.61 -4.59
CA ASP A 555 15.97 -15.99 -4.12
C ASP A 555 14.71 -16.79 -4.52
N ALA A 556 14.91 -17.88 -5.28
CA ALA A 556 13.81 -18.67 -5.82
C ALA A 556 12.94 -19.36 -4.75
N THR A 557 13.47 -19.63 -3.55
CA THR A 557 12.69 -20.20 -2.44
C THR A 557 11.78 -19.14 -1.83
N TYR A 558 12.27 -17.91 -1.67
CA TYR A 558 11.42 -16.78 -1.29
C TYR A 558 10.35 -16.49 -2.37
N GLN A 559 10.70 -16.52 -3.67
CA GLN A 559 9.72 -16.35 -4.75
C GLN A 559 8.64 -17.44 -4.75
N LYS A 560 8.99 -18.72 -4.50
CA LYS A 560 8.03 -19.82 -4.31
C LYS A 560 7.07 -19.51 -3.16
N LEU A 561 7.59 -19.10 -2.01
CA LEU A 561 6.77 -18.87 -0.81
C LEU A 561 5.90 -17.60 -0.92
N PHE A 562 6.35 -16.58 -1.65
CA PHE A 562 5.54 -15.42 -2.00
C PHE A 562 4.35 -15.81 -2.91
N LYS A 563 4.58 -16.68 -3.90
CA LYS A 563 3.50 -17.26 -4.71
C LYS A 563 2.56 -18.17 -3.90
N ASN A 564 3.08 -18.95 -2.96
CA ASN A 564 2.27 -19.74 -2.05
C ASN A 564 1.34 -18.87 -1.18
N HIS A 565 1.79 -17.68 -0.74
CA HIS A 565 0.95 -16.75 0.03
C HIS A 565 -0.22 -16.24 -0.81
N TRP A 566 0.01 -15.80 -2.05
CA TRP A 566 -1.07 -15.49 -2.99
C TRP A 566 -2.02 -16.67 -3.25
N LEU A 567 -1.49 -17.87 -3.47
CA LEU A 567 -2.30 -19.07 -3.71
C LEU A 567 -3.15 -19.44 -2.50
N ALA A 568 -2.63 -19.30 -1.28
CA ALA A 568 -3.37 -19.47 -0.04
C ALA A 568 -4.44 -18.39 0.14
N ASP A 569 -4.14 -17.15 -0.22
CA ASP A 569 -5.08 -16.02 -0.18
C ASP A 569 -6.31 -16.28 -1.06
N TRP A 570 -6.05 -16.54 -2.34
CA TRP A 570 -7.10 -16.79 -3.32
C TRP A 570 -7.90 -18.06 -2.99
N ALA A 571 -7.22 -19.15 -2.60
CA ALA A 571 -7.89 -20.39 -2.20
C ALA A 571 -8.70 -20.26 -0.90
N THR A 572 -8.34 -19.34 0.01
CA THR A 572 -9.10 -19.08 1.24
C THR A 572 -10.43 -18.38 0.89
N TYR A 573 -10.39 -17.26 0.15
CA TYR A 573 -11.60 -16.48 -0.17
C TYR A 573 -12.52 -17.17 -1.18
N ASN A 574 -11.96 -17.99 -2.07
CA ASN A 574 -12.72 -18.81 -3.03
C ASN A 574 -13.17 -20.16 -2.44
N SER A 575 -12.93 -20.43 -1.14
CA SER A 575 -13.44 -21.62 -0.47
C SER A 575 -14.96 -21.51 -0.23
N SER A 576 -15.66 -22.65 -0.13
CA SER A 576 -17.13 -22.67 -0.08
C SER A 576 -17.76 -22.05 1.17
N VAL A 577 -16.99 -21.73 2.21
CA VAL A 577 -17.48 -21.03 3.41
C VAL A 577 -17.59 -19.53 3.18
N TYR A 578 -16.79 -18.97 2.26
CA TYR A 578 -16.79 -17.55 1.93
C TYR A 578 -17.41 -17.29 0.56
N TYR A 579 -18.15 -16.18 0.49
CA TYR A 579 -18.75 -15.61 -0.71
C TYR A 579 -17.78 -14.64 -1.43
N GLY A 580 -16.48 -14.83 -1.20
CA GLY A 580 -15.42 -14.26 -2.02
C GLY A 580 -15.39 -14.93 -3.39
N ASP A 581 -14.98 -14.19 -4.40
CA ASP A 581 -14.88 -14.66 -5.78
C ASP A 581 -13.53 -14.23 -6.39
N SER A 582 -13.35 -14.41 -7.70
CA SER A 582 -12.14 -13.97 -8.42
C SER A 582 -11.85 -12.46 -8.31
N SER A 583 -12.80 -11.66 -7.82
CA SER A 583 -12.68 -10.22 -7.57
C SER A 583 -12.84 -9.79 -6.11
N ARG A 584 -13.04 -10.72 -5.15
CA ARG A 584 -13.21 -10.40 -3.72
C ARG A 584 -12.31 -11.28 -2.85
N TYR A 585 -11.01 -10.96 -2.84
CA TYR A 585 -9.99 -11.53 -1.96
C TYR A 585 -8.90 -10.50 -1.64
N GLY A 586 -7.89 -10.87 -0.84
CA GLY A 586 -6.81 -9.98 -0.42
C GLY A 586 -6.73 -9.84 1.10
N VAL A 587 -6.03 -10.73 1.80
CA VAL A 587 -5.69 -10.54 3.22
C VAL A 587 -4.72 -9.37 3.37
N GLY A 588 -5.17 -8.31 4.03
CA GLY A 588 -4.41 -7.08 4.24
C GLY A 588 -4.76 -6.41 5.56
N ALA A 589 -3.95 -5.43 5.96
CA ALA A 589 -4.28 -4.58 7.09
C ALA A 589 -5.05 -3.33 6.62
N GLY A 590 -5.46 -2.47 7.56
CA GLY A 590 -6.13 -1.21 7.28
C GLY A 590 -7.44 -1.01 8.06
N PRO A 591 -8.22 0.04 7.72
CA PRO A 591 -9.46 0.37 8.42
C PRO A 591 -10.52 -0.73 8.34
N ASP A 592 -11.33 -0.91 9.38
CA ASP A 592 -12.38 -1.95 9.45
C ASP A 592 -13.66 -1.49 10.21
N LEU A 593 -14.73 -2.28 10.10
CA LEU A 593 -16.02 -2.09 10.76
C LEU A 593 -15.95 -2.33 12.28
N THR A 594 -15.73 -1.26 13.04
CA THR A 594 -15.69 -1.25 14.52
C THR A 594 -16.89 -1.95 15.18
N TRP A 595 -18.07 -1.95 14.54
CA TRP A 595 -19.26 -2.62 15.06
C TRP A 595 -19.17 -4.16 14.96
N CYS A 596 -18.44 -4.67 13.97
CA CYS A 596 -18.22 -6.09 13.74
C CYS A 596 -17.01 -6.59 14.53
N SER A 597 -15.80 -6.12 14.18
CA SER A 597 -14.55 -6.62 14.77
C SER A 597 -14.23 -6.04 16.15
N GLY A 598 -14.80 -4.88 16.48
CA GLY A 598 -14.49 -4.15 17.72
C GLY A 598 -13.30 -3.20 17.62
N ALA A 599 -12.70 -3.01 16.44
CA ALA A 599 -11.59 -2.09 16.20
C ALA A 599 -11.78 -1.27 14.91
N GLU A 600 -11.23 -0.05 14.86
CA GLU A 600 -11.25 0.79 13.66
C GLU A 600 -10.17 0.40 12.63
N TYR A 601 -9.20 -0.43 13.02
CA TYR A 601 -8.11 -0.94 12.19
C TYR A 601 -7.82 -2.38 12.61
N LEU A 602 -7.53 -3.25 11.63
CA LEU A 602 -7.03 -4.60 11.87
C LEU A 602 -5.87 -4.93 10.92
N ALA A 603 -5.04 -5.88 11.33
CA ALA A 603 -4.16 -6.64 10.45
C ALA A 603 -4.77 -8.05 10.30
N ASP A 604 -5.44 -8.31 9.17
CA ASP A 604 -6.08 -9.60 8.93
C ASP A 604 -5.05 -10.71 8.72
N LYS A 605 -5.45 -11.95 9.03
CA LYS A 605 -4.63 -13.16 8.89
C LYS A 605 -5.48 -14.37 8.48
N TYR A 606 -4.82 -15.40 7.94
CA TYR A 606 -5.50 -16.65 7.51
C TYR A 606 -6.07 -17.51 8.64
N GLU A 607 -5.74 -17.22 9.88
CA GLU A 607 -6.30 -17.97 11.01
C GLU A 607 -7.77 -17.58 11.24
N ASP A 608 -8.60 -18.55 11.60
CA ASP A 608 -9.92 -18.25 12.13
C ASP A 608 -9.80 -17.68 13.54
N ASN A 609 -10.01 -16.37 13.63
CA ASN A 609 -10.11 -15.68 14.91
C ASN A 609 -11.58 -15.70 15.36
N PRO A 610 -11.98 -16.53 16.34
CA PRO A 610 -13.39 -16.66 16.74
C PRO A 610 -13.95 -15.37 17.39
N ASP A 611 -13.07 -14.48 17.88
CA ASP A 611 -13.47 -13.18 18.43
C ASP A 611 -13.75 -12.12 17.35
N GLN A 612 -13.31 -12.35 16.10
CA GLN A 612 -13.76 -11.62 14.91
C GLN A 612 -14.92 -12.39 14.25
N GLY A 613 -14.70 -13.65 13.90
CA GLY A 613 -15.59 -14.44 13.05
C GLY A 613 -15.56 -13.93 11.61
N ASP A 614 -16.72 -13.80 10.99
CA ASP A 614 -16.86 -13.44 9.58
C ASP A 614 -16.68 -11.93 9.29
N CYS A 615 -16.15 -11.15 10.23
CA CYS A 615 -15.75 -9.74 10.03
C CYS A 615 -14.54 -9.58 9.06
N ARG A 616 -14.29 -10.53 8.16
CA ARG A 616 -13.16 -10.49 7.23
C ARG A 616 -13.32 -9.34 6.24
N THR A 617 -12.18 -8.84 5.78
CA THR A 617 -12.07 -7.73 4.85
C THR A 617 -11.30 -8.19 3.61
N TRP A 618 -11.55 -7.58 2.46
CA TRP A 618 -10.81 -7.89 1.24
C TRP A 618 -10.10 -6.65 0.71
N SER A 619 -8.83 -6.82 0.34
CA SER A 619 -7.90 -5.74 0.01
C SER A 619 -7.38 -5.88 -1.42
N PRO A 620 -7.97 -5.16 -2.40
CA PRO A 620 -7.45 -5.13 -3.76
C PRO A 620 -5.96 -4.76 -3.86
N PRO A 621 -5.42 -3.82 -3.05
CA PRO A 621 -3.97 -3.55 -3.05
C PRO A 621 -3.11 -4.74 -2.63
N SER A 622 -3.59 -5.54 -1.67
CA SER A 622 -2.94 -6.80 -1.30
C SER A 622 -2.95 -7.80 -2.45
N VAL A 623 -4.03 -7.85 -3.24
CA VAL A 623 -4.11 -8.67 -4.46
C VAL A 623 -3.13 -8.21 -5.54
N ALA A 624 -3.13 -6.90 -5.84
CA ALA A 624 -2.27 -6.31 -6.86
C ALA A 624 -0.77 -6.51 -6.55
N GLY A 625 -0.37 -6.46 -5.27
CA GLY A 625 1.01 -6.68 -4.85
C GLY A 625 1.61 -8.06 -5.20
N TYR A 626 0.80 -9.03 -5.63
CA TYR A 626 1.25 -10.34 -6.11
C TYR A 626 1.43 -10.45 -7.63
N LEU A 627 1.19 -9.38 -8.40
CA LEU A 627 1.39 -9.32 -9.86
C LEU A 627 2.73 -9.92 -10.37
N PRO A 628 3.89 -9.80 -9.68
CA PRO A 628 5.15 -10.38 -10.16
C PRO A 628 5.15 -11.91 -10.28
N VAL A 629 4.34 -12.61 -9.49
CA VAL A 629 4.31 -14.09 -9.46
C VAL A 629 3.13 -14.73 -10.18
N GLU A 630 2.09 -13.96 -10.53
CA GLU A 630 1.00 -14.40 -11.41
C GLU A 630 0.36 -13.22 -12.19
N PRO A 631 1.07 -12.64 -13.18
CA PRO A 631 0.68 -11.37 -13.78
C PRO A 631 -0.66 -11.44 -14.54
N GLU A 632 -0.89 -12.44 -15.39
CA GLU A 632 -2.07 -12.44 -16.26
C GLU A 632 -3.37 -12.74 -15.50
N THR A 633 -3.33 -13.66 -14.54
CA THR A 633 -4.49 -13.98 -13.70
C THR A 633 -4.86 -12.77 -12.82
N ILE A 634 -3.88 -12.15 -12.17
CA ILE A 634 -4.14 -11.01 -11.27
C ILE A 634 -4.56 -9.76 -12.06
N LYS A 635 -4.01 -9.49 -13.25
CA LYS A 635 -4.55 -8.46 -14.17
C LYS A 635 -6.04 -8.66 -14.42
N GLY A 636 -6.46 -9.90 -14.73
CA GLY A 636 -7.86 -10.25 -14.93
C GLY A 636 -8.73 -9.94 -13.70
N HIS A 637 -8.26 -10.32 -12.52
CA HIS A 637 -8.94 -10.06 -11.25
C HIS A 637 -9.08 -8.55 -10.95
N LEU A 638 -8.02 -7.75 -11.14
CA LEU A 638 -8.06 -6.30 -10.94
C LEU A 638 -8.98 -5.59 -11.94
N LEU A 639 -9.02 -6.04 -13.19
CA LEU A 639 -9.97 -5.55 -14.20
C LEU A 639 -11.41 -5.90 -13.84
N GLN A 640 -11.66 -7.06 -13.23
CA GLN A 640 -12.97 -7.46 -12.70
C GLN A 640 -13.36 -6.59 -11.49
N MET A 641 -12.44 -6.28 -10.58
CA MET A 641 -12.68 -5.36 -9.44
C MET A 641 -13.06 -3.95 -9.92
N LEU A 642 -12.34 -3.40 -10.92
CA LEU A 642 -12.68 -2.13 -11.56
C LEU A 642 -14.04 -2.17 -12.27
N ALA A 643 -14.38 -3.30 -12.90
CA ALA A 643 -15.67 -3.49 -13.56
C ALA A 643 -16.83 -3.62 -12.56
N ASN A 644 -16.62 -4.26 -11.41
CA ASN A 644 -17.63 -4.40 -10.35
C ASN A 644 -17.85 -3.08 -9.59
N GLY A 645 -16.79 -2.27 -9.43
CA GLY A 645 -16.86 -0.91 -8.89
C GLY A 645 -17.01 -0.78 -7.37
N GLU A 646 -17.32 -1.85 -6.64
CA GLU A 646 -17.52 -1.84 -5.18
C GLU A 646 -16.36 -1.17 -4.42
N ALA A 647 -15.13 -1.54 -4.79
CA ALA A 647 -13.88 -1.10 -4.20
C ALA A 647 -13.28 0.14 -4.90
N THR A 648 -13.86 0.60 -6.00
CA THR A 648 -13.25 1.66 -6.82
C THR A 648 -13.61 3.05 -6.29
N ILE A 649 -12.60 3.88 -6.07
CA ILE A 649 -12.75 5.25 -5.56
C ILE A 649 -12.12 6.23 -6.58
N GLU A 650 -12.84 7.29 -6.96
CA GLU A 650 -12.32 8.39 -7.79
C GLU A 650 -11.33 9.25 -6.97
N ILE A 651 -10.20 9.63 -7.56
CA ILE A 651 -9.23 10.51 -6.90
C ILE A 651 -9.62 11.99 -7.14
N PRO A 652 -9.93 12.77 -6.09
CA PRO A 652 -10.51 14.10 -6.21
C PRO A 652 -9.72 15.06 -7.12
N GLY A 653 -10.42 15.72 -8.04
CA GLY A 653 -9.82 16.65 -8.98
C GLY A 653 -9.02 16.00 -10.13
N THR A 654 -9.15 14.69 -10.33
CA THR A 654 -8.46 13.94 -11.39
C THR A 654 -9.39 12.99 -12.14
N ASP A 655 -8.89 12.41 -13.25
CA ASP A 655 -9.57 11.37 -14.02
C ASP A 655 -9.24 9.92 -13.56
N TYR A 656 -8.49 9.77 -12.46
CA TYR A 656 -7.88 8.52 -11.99
C TYR A 656 -8.65 7.88 -10.82
N HIS A 657 -8.36 6.59 -10.58
CA HIS A 657 -9.03 5.78 -9.57
C HIS A 657 -8.02 4.98 -8.74
N VAL A 658 -8.45 4.54 -7.56
CA VAL A 658 -7.79 3.49 -6.77
C VAL A 658 -8.79 2.37 -6.45
N LEU A 659 -8.30 1.15 -6.25
CA LEU A 659 -9.08 0.10 -5.61
C LEU A 659 -8.74 0.10 -4.11
N TRP A 660 -9.76 0.12 -3.26
CA TRP A 660 -9.58 0.20 -1.80
C TRP A 660 -10.29 -0.94 -1.06
N ARG A 661 -9.74 -1.29 0.12
CA ARG A 661 -10.26 -2.38 0.94
C ARG A 661 -11.73 -2.18 1.33
N LYS A 662 -12.46 -3.29 1.45
CA LYS A 662 -13.89 -3.34 1.77
C LYS A 662 -14.19 -4.48 2.74
N SER A 663 -15.30 -4.35 3.48
CA SER A 663 -15.82 -5.46 4.28
C SER A 663 -16.38 -6.54 3.37
N MET A 664 -16.27 -7.80 3.79
CA MET A 664 -17.06 -8.88 3.19
C MET A 664 -18.54 -8.73 3.57
N ILE A 665 -18.87 -8.55 4.86
CA ILE A 665 -20.26 -8.61 5.34
C ILE A 665 -21.10 -7.34 5.11
N ASP A 666 -20.46 -6.23 4.74
CA ASP A 666 -21.13 -5.00 4.30
C ASP A 666 -20.23 -4.25 3.31
N PRO A 667 -20.21 -4.65 2.03
CA PRO A 667 -19.44 -3.97 0.97
C PRO A 667 -20.11 -2.64 0.57
N THR A 668 -21.41 -2.50 0.87
CA THR A 668 -22.23 -1.31 0.61
C THR A 668 -21.90 -0.15 1.53
N MET A 669 -21.46 -0.44 2.77
CA MET A 669 -20.97 0.57 3.69
C MET A 669 -19.81 1.32 3.02
N ASN A 670 -20.02 2.61 2.78
CA ASN A 670 -18.99 3.46 2.20
C ASN A 670 -17.94 3.73 3.27
N TRP A 671 -16.95 2.84 3.32
CA TRP A 671 -15.82 2.89 4.22
C TRP A 671 -15.13 4.26 4.16
N THR A 672 -14.52 4.65 5.28
CA THR A 672 -13.87 5.96 5.37
C THR A 672 -12.91 6.17 4.22
N SER A 673 -12.98 7.33 3.59
CA SER A 673 -12.05 7.80 2.55
C SER A 673 -10.60 7.99 3.02
N LYS A 674 -10.29 7.55 4.26
CA LYS A 674 -8.96 7.43 4.86
C LYS A 674 -8.27 6.20 4.28
N ILE A 675 -7.44 6.44 3.27
CA ILE A 675 -6.58 5.43 2.64
C ILE A 675 -5.26 5.38 3.42
N THR A 676 -4.96 4.25 4.04
CA THR A 676 -3.67 3.98 4.72
C THR A 676 -2.60 3.64 3.69
N LEU A 677 -1.49 4.39 3.70
CA LEU A 677 -0.51 4.30 2.61
C LEU A 677 0.28 2.97 2.62
N VAL A 678 0.42 2.33 3.79
CA VAL A 678 1.11 1.04 3.92
C VAL A 678 0.37 -0.06 3.17
N ASP A 679 -0.95 -0.10 3.31
CA ASP A 679 -1.80 -1.10 2.67
C ASP A 679 -1.97 -0.79 1.18
N LEU A 680 -2.02 0.49 0.82
CA LEU A 680 -2.07 0.97 -0.57
C LEU A 680 -0.80 0.63 -1.37
N ALA A 681 0.36 0.48 -0.72
CA ALA A 681 1.66 0.31 -1.37
C ALA A 681 1.71 -0.87 -2.36
N GLY A 682 1.08 -1.99 -1.99
CA GLY A 682 1.04 -3.21 -2.82
C GLY A 682 0.48 -2.97 -4.23
N GLU A 683 -0.50 -2.07 -4.38
CA GLU A 683 -1.12 -1.79 -5.68
C GLU A 683 -0.15 -1.13 -6.67
N LEU A 684 0.50 -0.02 -6.29
CA LEU A 684 1.46 0.63 -7.19
C LEU A 684 2.71 -0.23 -7.42
N TRP A 685 3.20 -0.91 -6.38
CA TRP A 685 4.33 -1.84 -6.51
C TRP A 685 4.04 -2.92 -7.54
N GLY A 686 2.95 -3.68 -7.39
CA GLY A 686 2.58 -4.74 -8.32
C GLY A 686 2.26 -4.22 -9.72
N LEU A 687 1.43 -3.18 -9.84
CA LEU A 687 1.03 -2.62 -11.14
C LEU A 687 2.24 -2.11 -11.93
N SER A 688 3.21 -1.46 -11.27
CA SER A 688 4.39 -0.95 -11.97
C SER A 688 5.19 -2.04 -12.70
N THR A 689 5.22 -3.28 -12.18
CA THR A 689 5.93 -4.40 -12.82
C THR A 689 5.34 -4.81 -14.16
N ILE A 690 4.10 -4.41 -14.48
CA ILE A 690 3.49 -4.63 -15.80
C ILE A 690 4.26 -3.88 -16.91
N TRP A 691 4.91 -2.75 -16.57
CA TRP A 691 5.59 -1.86 -17.52
C TRP A 691 7.08 -1.67 -17.25
N LEU A 692 7.50 -1.74 -15.98
CA LEU A 692 8.91 -1.67 -15.57
C LEU A 692 9.57 -3.06 -15.44
N GLY A 693 8.77 -4.13 -15.38
CA GLY A 693 9.21 -5.49 -15.08
C GLY A 693 9.48 -5.72 -13.58
N ALA A 694 9.44 -6.98 -13.13
CA ALA A 694 9.85 -7.33 -11.75
C ALA A 694 11.34 -7.02 -11.51
N ASP A 695 12.17 -7.13 -12.57
CA ASP A 695 13.58 -6.76 -12.58
C ASP A 695 13.84 -5.31 -12.17
N PHE A 696 12.87 -4.40 -12.27
CA PHE A 696 13.00 -3.04 -11.73
C PHE A 696 13.29 -3.06 -10.22
N TYR A 697 12.60 -3.90 -9.47
CA TYR A 697 12.82 -4.04 -8.03
C TYR A 697 14.07 -4.84 -7.71
N VAL A 698 14.35 -5.91 -8.46
CA VAL A 698 15.57 -6.71 -8.28
C VAL A 698 16.83 -5.86 -8.52
N ASN A 699 16.87 -5.06 -9.59
CA ASN A 699 18.02 -4.20 -9.93
C ASN A 699 18.19 -3.01 -8.98
N ASN A 700 17.10 -2.44 -8.46
CA ASN A 700 17.15 -1.24 -7.62
C ASN A 700 17.19 -1.53 -6.12
N THR A 701 16.83 -2.74 -5.67
CA THR A 701 17.19 -3.26 -4.32
C THR A 701 18.63 -3.79 -4.26
N ASN A 702 19.30 -4.00 -5.41
CA ASN A 702 20.67 -4.50 -5.43
C ASN A 702 21.71 -3.39 -5.11
N HIS A 703 21.80 -3.03 -3.83
CA HIS A 703 22.70 -1.99 -3.35
C HIS A 703 24.13 -2.50 -3.10
N PHE A 704 24.26 -3.73 -2.60
CA PHE A 704 25.49 -4.20 -1.96
C PHE A 704 26.41 -5.03 -2.86
N THR A 705 25.90 -5.70 -3.91
CA THR A 705 26.77 -6.57 -4.75
C THR A 705 27.73 -5.81 -5.67
N LYS A 706 27.70 -4.48 -5.66
CA LYS A 706 28.69 -3.64 -6.37
C LYS A 706 30.03 -3.53 -5.61
N SER A 707 30.11 -3.87 -4.30
CA SER A 707 31.39 -3.91 -3.57
C SER A 707 32.11 -5.26 -3.69
N ASN A 708 31.39 -6.37 -3.51
CA ASN A 708 31.87 -7.73 -3.74
C ASN A 708 30.73 -8.62 -4.29
N GLY A 709 31.09 -9.62 -5.11
CA GLY A 709 30.11 -10.56 -5.68
C GLY A 709 29.42 -11.38 -4.60
N PHE A 710 28.09 -11.47 -4.66
CA PHE A 710 27.27 -12.16 -3.66
C PHE A 710 27.58 -13.66 -3.65
N HIS A 711 28.32 -14.12 -2.65
CA HIS A 711 28.48 -15.55 -2.39
C HIS A 711 27.17 -16.08 -1.81
N GLN A 712 26.33 -16.68 -2.67
CA GLN A 712 25.24 -17.54 -2.23
C GLN A 712 25.77 -18.52 -1.17
N ALA A 713 25.10 -18.60 -0.03
CA ALA A 713 25.47 -19.56 1.00
C ALA A 713 25.24 -20.97 0.46
N GLU A 714 26.30 -21.78 0.38
CA GLU A 714 26.21 -23.16 -0.11
C GLU A 714 25.22 -23.97 0.73
N GLU A 715 24.27 -24.62 0.07
CA GLU A 715 23.27 -25.48 0.71
C GLU A 715 23.96 -26.65 1.43
N GLY A 716 24.00 -26.60 2.77
CA GLY A 716 24.55 -27.72 3.56
C GLY A 716 25.08 -27.38 4.95
N VAL A 717 25.37 -26.12 5.27
CA VAL A 717 25.83 -25.74 6.63
C VAL A 717 24.63 -25.62 7.58
N ALA A 718 24.11 -26.78 8.00
CA ALA A 718 23.20 -26.85 9.14
C ALA A 718 23.90 -26.25 10.38
N LEU A 719 23.26 -25.28 11.02
CA LEU A 719 23.76 -24.73 12.27
C LEU A 719 23.85 -25.85 13.32
N PRO A 720 24.95 -25.97 14.08
CA PRO A 720 25.00 -26.92 15.18
C PRO A 720 23.99 -26.48 16.23
N MET A 721 22.86 -27.19 16.31
CA MET A 721 21.85 -26.94 17.33
C MET A 721 22.51 -26.95 18.73
N PRO A 722 22.17 -26.00 19.62
CA PRO A 722 22.71 -25.99 20.96
C PRO A 722 22.30 -27.30 21.66
N MET A 723 23.29 -28.11 22.03
CA MET A 723 23.04 -29.31 22.83
C MET A 723 22.58 -28.87 24.23
N THR A 724 21.36 -29.29 24.58
CA THR A 724 20.72 -29.12 25.90
C THR A 724 21.37 -30.00 26.96
#